data_AF-O88043-F1
#
_entry.id   AF-O88043-F1
#
_cell.length_a   1.000
_cell.length_b   1.000
_cell.length_c   1.000
_cell.angle_alpha   90.00
_cell.angle_beta   90.00
_cell.angle_gamma   90.00
#
_symmetry.space_group_name_H-M   'P 1'
#
loop_
_entity.id
_entity.type
_entity.pdbx_description
1 polymer ?
#
loop_
_entity_poly.entity_id
_entity_poly.type
_entity_poly.pdbx_seq_one_letter_code
_entity_poly.pdbx_strand_id
1 'polypeptide(L)'
;MSRTRWRLGLSVTALLTAAALLPSPAHAEAVADYTITVDPSDRGPAIDDTMYGVFYEDINRAADGGLYAELVQNRSFEYSTADNASYTPLTAWAADGTAEVVNDGGRLNERNRNYLSLAAGSTVTNAGYNTGIRVEKGERYDFSVWSRAGHGTTLTVTLTDAAGTLAKARQVAAKGQWRKYTATFTATRTSNRGRLAVTTTAPAALDMVSLFPRDTYRHQPGGLRKDLAEKIEALHPGFLRFPGGCLVNTGSMEDYSADSGWQRKRSYQWKDTIGPVEERATNANFWGYNQSYGLGYYEYFRFAEDIGAMPLPVVPALVTGCGQNKAVDDDALLKRHIQDTLDLIEFANGPRTSEWGGKRAEMGHPKPFHLTHLEVGNEENLPKEFFARFEQFRTAIEAKYPDVTVVSNSGPDDSGATFDTAWQLNRDAGVDMVDEHYYNSPQWFLQNNDRYDSYDRNGPKVFLGEYASQGNAWKNALAEAAFMTGLERNADVVKLASYAPLLSNEDYVQWSPDLIWFNNHASWGSANYEVQKLFMNNTGDRVVPSTATGTPSVSGPITGGVGLSTWATSAAYDDVKVTSADGETLLSDDFSGDASRWAHSGAGSWTVQDGQYVQTDAAAENTMVTAGDPAWHDYDLHVRATKKSGKEGFLVAFGVKDTGNYYWWNLGGWNNTQSAVEQASDGGKSTLLSKAGSIETGRAYDIDVKVRGRQVTLYLDGEEWGGFTDDKPAEPFRQTVTRDDRTGELIVKVVNAQDTAARTAVDLGGAKVASRAAVTTLAADQDAVNTGTDAPVTPVTSTFSGAASEFTYTFPANSVTFLRIRQR
;
A
#
# COMPACT_ATOMS: atom_id res chain seq x y z
N MET A 1 -41.34 -11.07 -90.65
CA MET A 1 -40.08 -10.92 -91.41
C MET A 1 -38.90 -11.12 -90.45
N SER A 2 -37.93 -11.96 -90.83
CA SER A 2 -36.54 -12.14 -90.31
C SER A 2 -36.31 -12.24 -88.77
N ARG A 3 -36.01 -13.43 -88.20
CA ARG A 3 -34.67 -14.09 -88.02
C ARG A 3 -33.66 -13.21 -87.23
N THR A 4 -33.03 -13.63 -86.13
CA THR A 4 -32.04 -14.74 -85.97
C THR A 4 -31.67 -14.90 -84.46
N ARG A 5 -31.96 -16.05 -83.78
CA ARG A 5 -31.10 -17.21 -83.34
C ARG A 5 -30.11 -16.94 -82.18
N TRP A 6 -29.71 -17.86 -81.28
CA TRP A 6 -30.07 -19.19 -80.69
C TRP A 6 -28.88 -19.52 -79.73
N ARG A 7 -29.00 -20.32 -78.65
CA ARG A 7 -28.82 -21.81 -78.62
C ARG A 7 -29.03 -22.33 -77.17
N LEU A 8 -29.87 -23.35 -76.97
CA LEU A 8 -29.59 -24.79 -76.63
C LEU A 8 -28.70 -25.01 -75.39
N GLY A 9 -28.99 -25.85 -74.39
CA GLY A 9 -29.94 -26.97 -74.20
C GLY A 9 -29.21 -28.13 -73.48
N LEU A 10 -29.86 -28.80 -72.51
CA LEU A 10 -29.71 -30.22 -72.06
C LEU A 10 -29.91 -30.38 -70.54
N SER A 11 -30.88 -31.22 -70.18
CA SER A 11 -31.15 -31.73 -68.84
C SER A 11 -31.08 -33.26 -68.89
N VAL A 12 -30.29 -33.90 -68.02
CA VAL A 12 -30.38 -35.34 -67.73
C VAL A 12 -30.15 -35.57 -66.23
N THR A 13 -31.07 -36.34 -65.67
CA THR A 13 -31.22 -36.79 -64.28
C THR A 13 -30.30 -37.96 -63.96
N ALA A 14 -29.77 -38.05 -62.73
CA ALA A 14 -29.23 -39.29 -62.16
C ALA A 14 -29.53 -39.38 -60.65
N LEU A 15 -29.93 -40.59 -60.22
CA LEU A 15 -30.32 -41.00 -58.88
C LEU A 15 -29.23 -40.77 -57.82
N LEU A 16 -29.63 -40.40 -56.61
CA LEU A 16 -28.82 -40.51 -55.40
C LEU A 16 -29.60 -41.21 -54.28
N THR A 17 -28.97 -42.25 -53.77
CA THR A 17 -29.32 -43.16 -52.67
C THR A 17 -29.59 -42.43 -51.35
N ALA A 18 -30.71 -42.78 -50.70
CA ALA A 18 -31.03 -42.38 -49.34
C ALA A 18 -30.23 -43.24 -48.34
N ALA A 19 -29.19 -42.67 -47.73
CA ALA A 19 -28.61 -43.19 -46.49
C ALA A 19 -29.39 -42.63 -45.31
N ALA A 20 -30.00 -43.51 -44.52
CA ALA A 20 -30.64 -43.14 -43.26
C ALA A 20 -29.57 -42.64 -42.28
N LEU A 21 -29.57 -41.34 -42.02
CA LEU A 21 -28.83 -40.73 -40.92
C LEU A 21 -29.51 -41.16 -39.62
N LEU A 22 -28.85 -42.04 -38.86
CA LEU A 22 -29.14 -42.25 -37.46
C LEU A 22 -28.97 -40.91 -36.72
N PRO A 23 -29.87 -40.52 -35.81
CA PRO A 23 -29.65 -39.36 -34.97
C PRO A 23 -28.39 -39.60 -34.13
N SER A 24 -27.45 -38.64 -34.19
CA SER A 24 -26.35 -38.56 -33.23
C SER A 24 -26.94 -38.62 -31.81
N PRO A 25 -26.30 -39.33 -30.86
CA PRO A 25 -26.78 -39.35 -29.49
C PRO A 25 -26.84 -37.93 -28.95
N ALA A 26 -27.87 -37.67 -28.14
CA ALA A 26 -28.10 -36.44 -27.41
C ALA A 26 -26.79 -35.87 -26.85
N HIS A 27 -26.67 -34.54 -26.87
CA HIS A 27 -25.69 -33.80 -26.09
C HIS A 27 -25.57 -34.45 -24.70
N ALA A 28 -24.48 -35.17 -24.45
CA ALA A 28 -24.05 -35.38 -23.09
C ALA A 28 -23.85 -33.97 -22.56
N GLU A 29 -24.70 -33.52 -21.63
CA GLU A 29 -24.42 -32.30 -20.89
C GLU A 29 -23.00 -32.47 -20.35
N ALA A 30 -22.09 -31.60 -20.78
CA ALA A 30 -20.73 -31.61 -20.28
C ALA A 30 -20.81 -31.62 -18.74
N VAL A 31 -19.95 -32.38 -18.08
CA VAL A 31 -19.90 -32.43 -16.61
C VAL A 31 -19.43 -31.06 -16.11
N ALA A 32 -19.99 -30.56 -15.00
CA ALA A 32 -19.48 -29.33 -14.38
C ALA A 32 -18.15 -29.63 -13.70
N ASP A 33 -17.17 -28.75 -13.86
CA ASP A 33 -15.85 -28.87 -13.23
C ASP A 33 -15.94 -28.56 -11.74
N TYR A 34 -16.82 -27.62 -11.37
CA TYR A 34 -17.04 -27.14 -10.01
C TYR A 34 -18.53 -27.09 -9.66
N THR A 35 -18.84 -27.12 -8.37
CA THR A 35 -20.18 -26.81 -7.84
C THR A 35 -20.08 -25.72 -6.79
N ILE A 36 -21.00 -24.75 -6.84
CA ILE A 36 -21.25 -23.77 -5.77
C ILE A 36 -22.63 -24.06 -5.22
N THR A 37 -22.72 -24.32 -3.92
CA THR A 37 -23.99 -24.50 -3.20
C THR A 37 -24.16 -23.36 -2.22
N VAL A 38 -25.31 -22.71 -2.27
CA VAL A 38 -25.70 -21.61 -1.39
C VAL A 38 -26.77 -22.10 -0.43
N ASP A 39 -26.61 -21.81 0.85
CA ASP A 39 -27.69 -21.89 1.83
C ASP A 39 -28.35 -20.51 1.93
N PRO A 40 -29.54 -20.30 1.33
CA PRO A 40 -30.21 -19.01 1.34
C PRO A 40 -30.80 -18.63 2.70
N SER A 41 -30.58 -19.45 3.75
CA SER A 41 -30.96 -19.09 5.11
C SER A 41 -30.24 -17.81 5.57
N ASP A 42 -30.95 -16.97 6.32
CA ASP A 42 -30.50 -15.65 6.77
C ASP A 42 -29.55 -15.74 7.99
N ARG A 43 -28.58 -16.67 7.93
CA ARG A 43 -27.75 -17.07 9.07
C ARG A 43 -26.29 -16.60 9.00
N GLY A 44 -25.85 -16.08 7.85
CA GLY A 44 -24.49 -15.53 7.74
C GLY A 44 -24.36 -14.19 8.47
N PRO A 45 -23.11 -13.78 8.77
CA PRO A 45 -22.85 -12.54 9.48
C PRO A 45 -23.28 -11.31 8.68
N ALA A 46 -23.69 -10.26 9.40
CA ALA A 46 -23.90 -8.94 8.82
C ALA A 46 -22.55 -8.36 8.40
N ILE A 47 -22.55 -7.64 7.28
CA ILE A 47 -21.39 -6.93 6.78
C ILE A 47 -21.63 -5.45 7.02
N ASP A 48 -20.72 -4.81 7.77
CA ASP A 48 -20.83 -3.39 8.07
C ASP A 48 -20.41 -2.57 6.84
N ASP A 49 -21.05 -1.41 6.62
CA ASP A 49 -20.68 -0.48 5.53
C ASP A 49 -19.22 -0.03 5.62
N THR A 50 -18.63 -0.12 6.81
CA THR A 50 -17.22 0.20 7.08
C THR A 50 -16.26 -0.93 6.73
N MET A 51 -16.73 -2.10 6.26
CA MET A 51 -15.84 -3.25 6.04
C MET A 51 -14.64 -2.92 5.15
N TYR A 52 -14.83 -2.14 4.10
CA TYR A 52 -13.76 -1.73 3.22
C TYR A 52 -13.56 -0.22 3.25
N GLY A 53 -12.31 0.21 3.37
CA GLY A 53 -11.94 1.62 3.40
C GLY A 53 -10.61 1.85 2.72
N VAL A 54 -10.02 3.03 2.98
CA VAL A 54 -8.72 3.40 2.46
C VAL A 54 -7.76 3.77 3.58
N PHE A 55 -6.54 3.28 3.47
CA PHE A 55 -5.39 3.73 4.25
C PHE A 55 -4.76 4.94 3.57
N TYR A 56 -4.35 5.94 4.34
CA TYR A 56 -3.66 7.10 3.83
C TYR A 56 -2.45 7.47 4.69
N GLU A 57 -1.28 7.44 4.05
CA GLU A 57 -0.06 8.08 4.55
C GLU A 57 0.60 8.94 3.48
N ASP A 58 1.37 9.94 3.91
CA ASP A 58 2.23 10.71 3.01
C ASP A 58 3.50 9.92 2.68
N ILE A 59 3.36 8.91 1.81
CA ILE A 59 4.42 8.14 1.14
C ILE A 59 4.31 8.40 -0.37
N ASN A 60 5.39 8.25 -1.15
CA ASN A 60 5.34 8.35 -2.61
C ASN A 60 4.78 9.69 -3.13
N ARG A 61 4.97 10.78 -2.36
CA ARG A 61 4.36 12.12 -2.59
C ARG A 61 2.83 12.12 -2.52
N ALA A 62 2.23 11.22 -1.74
CA ALA A 62 0.79 11.09 -1.63
C ALA A 62 0.11 12.39 -1.15
N ALA A 63 0.72 13.18 -0.25
CA ALA A 63 0.19 14.47 0.18
C ALA A 63 0.83 15.63 -0.60
N ASP A 64 2.05 16.05 -0.24
CA ASP A 64 2.75 17.18 -0.86
C ASP A 64 3.26 16.82 -2.27
N GLY A 65 2.62 17.39 -3.28
CA GLY A 65 2.81 17.03 -4.69
C GLY A 65 1.79 16.01 -5.21
N GLY A 66 0.92 15.51 -4.34
CA GLY A 66 -0.15 14.55 -4.62
C GLY A 66 -1.54 15.11 -4.32
N LEU A 67 -2.20 14.55 -3.30
CA LEU A 67 -3.58 14.88 -2.93
C LEU A 67 -3.72 16.33 -2.44
N TYR A 68 -2.69 16.93 -1.85
CA TYR A 68 -2.70 18.35 -1.53
C TYR A 68 -2.44 19.20 -2.79
N ALA A 69 -3.37 20.09 -3.15
CA ALA A 69 -3.34 20.76 -4.47
C ALA A 69 -2.32 21.93 -4.59
N GLU A 70 -1.44 22.14 -3.61
CA GLU A 70 -0.38 23.15 -3.69
C GLU A 70 0.57 22.82 -4.85
N LEU A 71 0.80 23.80 -5.73
CA LEU A 71 1.68 23.61 -6.90
C LEU A 71 3.11 24.11 -6.65
N VAL A 72 3.35 24.87 -5.59
CA VAL A 72 4.68 25.37 -5.21
C VAL A 72 5.34 24.42 -4.22
N GLN A 73 6.46 23.82 -4.64
CA GLN A 73 7.28 23.00 -3.76
C GLN A 73 8.15 23.89 -2.86
N ASN A 74 8.34 23.50 -1.59
CA ASN A 74 9.15 24.27 -0.62
C ASN A 74 8.67 25.73 -0.49
N ARG A 75 7.35 25.92 -0.32
CA ARG A 75 6.70 27.24 -0.34
C ARG A 75 7.16 28.24 0.73
N SER A 76 7.71 27.74 1.84
CA SER A 76 8.19 28.53 2.99
C SER A 76 9.70 28.43 3.23
N PHE A 77 10.47 27.87 2.28
CA PHE A 77 11.94 27.78 2.39
C PHE A 77 12.44 26.97 3.60
N GLU A 78 11.61 26.06 4.13
CA GLU A 78 11.91 25.25 5.32
C GLU A 78 12.68 23.96 5.02
N TYR A 79 12.92 23.65 3.73
CA TYR A 79 13.64 22.43 3.36
C TYR A 79 15.06 22.43 3.93
N SER A 80 15.47 21.30 4.49
CA SER A 80 16.79 21.19 5.12
C SER A 80 17.36 19.79 4.99
N THR A 81 18.63 19.65 5.38
CA THR A 81 19.31 18.34 5.47
C THR A 81 18.68 17.40 6.50
N ALA A 82 17.79 17.89 7.37
CA ALA A 82 16.99 17.05 8.23
C ALA A 82 15.93 16.26 7.45
N ASP A 83 15.42 16.81 6.35
CA ASP A 83 14.39 16.16 5.52
C ASP A 83 15.02 15.20 4.51
N ASN A 84 16.09 15.64 3.86
CA ASN A 84 16.86 14.88 2.88
C ASN A 84 18.28 15.44 2.81
N ALA A 85 19.32 14.60 2.77
CA ALA A 85 20.71 15.05 2.78
C ALA A 85 21.09 16.02 1.65
N SER A 86 20.37 15.97 0.52
CA SER A 86 20.58 16.86 -0.63
C SER A 86 19.82 18.19 -0.55
N TYR A 87 18.91 18.34 0.42
CA TYR A 87 18.05 19.51 0.50
C TYR A 87 18.74 20.71 1.11
N THR A 88 18.45 21.87 0.53
CA THR A 88 18.81 23.19 1.01
C THR A 88 17.54 24.02 1.16
N PRO A 89 17.57 25.16 1.86
CA PRO A 89 16.41 26.04 1.94
C PRO A 89 15.94 26.57 0.57
N LEU A 90 16.79 26.53 -0.46
CA LEU A 90 16.47 26.88 -1.84
C LEU A 90 16.18 25.65 -2.74
N THR A 91 16.03 24.44 -2.19
CA THR A 91 15.60 23.30 -2.99
C THR A 91 14.26 23.61 -3.67
N ALA A 92 14.14 23.26 -4.95
CA ALA A 92 13.06 23.63 -5.87
C ALA A 92 13.00 25.12 -6.28
N TRP A 93 13.93 25.96 -5.83
CA TRP A 93 14.02 27.38 -6.19
C TRP A 93 15.34 27.69 -6.91
N ALA A 94 15.25 28.46 -7.99
CA ALA A 94 16.40 29.06 -8.66
C ALA A 94 16.38 30.58 -8.50
N ALA A 95 17.52 31.19 -8.19
CA ALA A 95 17.66 32.64 -8.07
C ALA A 95 18.43 33.23 -9.26
N ASP A 96 17.94 34.34 -9.79
CA ASP A 96 18.66 35.24 -10.69
C ASP A 96 18.82 36.59 -9.98
N GLY A 97 20.07 36.98 -9.72
CA GLY A 97 20.42 38.09 -8.83
C GLY A 97 20.78 37.63 -7.41
N THR A 98 20.48 38.45 -6.41
CA THR A 98 20.84 38.20 -5.00
C THR A 98 19.61 37.78 -4.20
N ALA A 99 19.62 36.54 -3.75
CA ALA A 99 18.60 35.95 -2.88
C ALA A 99 19.28 35.12 -1.78
N GLU A 100 18.78 35.22 -0.55
CA GLU A 100 19.31 34.51 0.61
C GLU A 100 18.15 34.04 1.49
N VAL A 101 18.18 32.79 1.94
CA VAL A 101 17.22 32.32 2.95
C VAL A 101 17.78 32.65 4.33
N VAL A 102 16.99 33.36 5.13
CA VAL A 102 17.38 33.92 6.43
C VAL A 102 16.52 33.32 7.53
N ASN A 103 17.15 33.02 8.67
CA ASN A 103 16.48 32.59 9.91
C ASN A 103 16.93 33.50 11.05
N ASP A 104 16.21 34.61 11.26
CA ASP A 104 16.46 35.59 12.32
C ASP A 104 15.13 36.09 12.92
N GLY A 105 15.18 37.07 13.81
CA GLY A 105 13.97 37.65 14.44
C GLY A 105 13.04 38.41 13.47
N GLY A 106 13.41 38.53 12.20
CA GLY A 106 12.60 39.13 11.13
C GLY A 106 11.66 38.16 10.40
N ARG A 107 11.69 36.87 10.76
CA ARG A 107 10.78 35.82 10.25
C ARG A 107 9.29 36.14 10.43
N LEU A 108 8.45 35.43 9.69
CA LEU A 108 6.99 35.62 9.74
C LEU A 108 6.42 35.20 11.10
N ASN A 109 6.87 34.06 11.62
CA ASN A 109 6.53 33.55 12.94
C ASN A 109 7.58 32.51 13.40
N GLU A 110 7.43 31.95 14.59
CA GLU A 110 8.37 30.94 15.11
C GLU A 110 8.13 29.52 14.56
N ARG A 111 6.99 29.29 13.89
CA ARG A 111 6.57 27.97 13.40
C ARG A 111 7.10 27.69 11.99
N ASN A 112 7.29 28.73 11.19
CA ASN A 112 8.06 28.74 9.95
C ASN A 112 9.18 29.78 10.08
N ARG A 113 10.39 29.28 10.36
CA ARG A 113 11.50 30.08 10.86
C ARG A 113 12.36 30.69 9.76
N ASN A 114 12.23 30.22 8.53
CA ASN A 114 12.96 30.70 7.38
C ASN A 114 12.13 31.69 6.57
N TYR A 115 12.78 32.65 5.94
CA TYR A 115 12.17 33.47 4.89
C TYR A 115 13.22 33.81 3.83
N LEU A 116 12.78 34.12 2.61
CA LEU A 116 13.67 34.54 1.54
C LEU A 116 13.87 36.06 1.56
N SER A 117 15.09 36.52 1.78
CA SER A 117 15.53 37.89 1.50
C SER A 117 15.90 38.01 0.02
N LEU A 118 15.23 38.91 -0.71
CA LEU A 118 15.39 39.12 -2.14
C LEU A 118 15.81 40.58 -2.42
N ALA A 119 16.95 40.78 -3.07
CA ALA A 119 17.45 42.11 -3.40
C ALA A 119 16.70 42.76 -4.57
N ALA A 120 16.82 44.09 -4.70
CA ALA A 120 16.23 44.83 -5.81
C ALA A 120 16.66 44.26 -7.17
N GLY A 121 15.71 44.08 -8.08
CA GLY A 121 15.94 43.54 -9.42
C GLY A 121 16.15 42.02 -9.48
N SER A 122 16.16 41.33 -8.34
CA SER A 122 16.35 39.88 -8.30
C SER A 122 15.04 39.13 -8.53
N THR A 123 15.16 37.91 -9.05
CA THR A 123 14.06 37.00 -9.34
C THR A 123 14.30 35.66 -8.66
N VAL A 124 13.26 35.08 -8.08
CA VAL A 124 13.27 33.68 -7.63
C VAL A 124 12.24 32.89 -8.43
N THR A 125 12.58 31.69 -8.88
CA THR A 125 11.74 30.83 -9.73
C THR A 125 11.56 29.46 -9.09
N ASN A 126 10.31 29.06 -8.83
CA ASN A 126 9.98 27.73 -8.34
C ASN A 126 9.86 26.73 -9.50
N ALA A 127 10.43 25.55 -9.29
CA ALA A 127 10.36 24.44 -10.23
C ALA A 127 8.96 23.81 -10.32
N GLY A 128 8.17 23.88 -9.25
CA GLY A 128 7.01 23.01 -9.02
C GLY A 128 7.46 21.61 -8.60
N TYR A 129 6.49 20.70 -8.46
CA TYR A 129 6.77 19.28 -8.21
C TYR A 129 7.12 18.54 -9.50
N ASN A 130 8.00 17.54 -9.40
CA ASN A 130 8.39 16.63 -10.50
C ASN A 130 8.81 17.37 -11.79
N THR A 131 8.05 17.24 -12.87
CA THR A 131 8.32 17.89 -14.16
C THR A 131 7.99 19.40 -14.18
N GLY A 132 7.10 19.86 -13.30
CA GLY A 132 6.76 21.26 -13.14
C GLY A 132 5.35 21.55 -12.68
N ILE A 133 4.98 22.83 -12.72
CA ILE A 133 3.62 23.28 -12.41
C ILE A 133 2.68 22.91 -13.57
N ARG A 134 1.68 22.08 -13.29
CA ARG A 134 0.57 21.83 -14.23
C ARG A 134 -0.39 23.01 -14.22
N VAL A 135 -0.65 23.54 -15.41
CA VAL A 135 -1.78 24.42 -15.69
C VAL A 135 -2.55 23.96 -16.91
N GLU A 136 -3.81 24.34 -16.96
CA GLU A 136 -4.76 24.00 -18.01
C GLU A 136 -5.35 25.25 -18.64
N LYS A 137 -5.38 25.30 -19.97
CA LYS A 137 -5.86 26.46 -20.72
C LYS A 137 -7.29 26.83 -20.29
N GLY A 138 -7.49 28.09 -19.94
CA GLY A 138 -8.78 28.63 -19.51
C GLY A 138 -9.00 28.56 -17.99
N GLU A 139 -8.28 27.68 -17.30
CA GLU A 139 -8.43 27.50 -15.86
C GLU A 139 -7.77 28.63 -15.06
N ARG A 140 -8.27 28.79 -13.82
CA ARG A 140 -7.84 29.84 -12.90
C ARG A 140 -7.02 29.28 -11.75
N TYR A 141 -6.00 30.05 -11.38
CA TYR A 141 -5.06 29.69 -10.33
C TYR A 141 -4.89 30.87 -9.39
N ASP A 142 -5.01 30.62 -8.09
CA ASP A 142 -4.87 31.65 -7.06
C ASP A 142 -3.46 31.62 -6.50
N PHE A 143 -2.74 32.72 -6.72
CA PHE A 143 -1.42 32.98 -6.19
C PHE A 143 -1.54 33.71 -4.86
N SER A 144 -0.69 33.35 -3.90
CA SER A 144 -0.45 34.18 -2.72
C SER A 144 1.01 34.19 -2.30
N VAL A 145 1.40 35.23 -1.57
CA VAL A 145 2.72 35.37 -0.96
C VAL A 145 2.62 36.22 0.29
N TRP A 146 3.30 35.82 1.35
CA TRP A 146 3.55 36.72 2.47
C TRP A 146 4.78 37.55 2.15
N SER A 147 4.69 38.88 2.28
CA SER A 147 5.82 39.76 2.00
C SER A 147 5.94 40.89 3.01
N ARG A 148 7.19 41.24 3.31
CA ARG A 148 7.61 42.40 4.10
C ARG A 148 8.58 43.24 3.28
N ALA A 149 8.33 44.54 3.18
CA ALA A 149 9.15 45.46 2.39
C ALA A 149 9.15 46.87 2.99
N GLY A 150 10.26 47.29 3.59
CA GLY A 150 10.33 48.56 4.35
C GLY A 150 9.93 49.80 3.55
N HIS A 151 10.52 49.99 2.37
CA HIS A 151 10.27 51.16 1.51
C HIS A 151 9.17 50.95 0.46
N GLY A 152 8.55 49.77 0.45
CA GLY A 152 7.62 49.33 -0.59
C GLY A 152 8.33 48.75 -1.82
N THR A 153 7.72 47.75 -2.44
CA THR A 153 8.19 47.12 -3.68
C THR A 153 7.00 46.71 -4.56
N THR A 154 7.26 46.52 -5.84
CA THR A 154 6.37 45.80 -6.74
C THR A 154 6.93 44.40 -6.96
N LEU A 155 6.16 43.39 -6.58
CA LEU A 155 6.42 42.00 -6.93
C LEU A 155 5.76 41.72 -8.28
N THR A 156 6.55 41.36 -9.29
CA THR A 156 6.05 40.87 -10.58
C THR A 156 6.09 39.35 -10.57
N VAL A 157 4.93 38.73 -10.71
CA VAL A 157 4.74 37.28 -10.67
C VAL A 157 4.44 36.79 -12.07
N THR A 158 5.21 35.82 -12.55
CA THR A 158 5.05 35.25 -13.89
C THR A 158 4.92 33.74 -13.83
N LEU A 159 4.16 33.20 -14.78
CA LEU A 159 4.06 31.75 -15.01
C LEU A 159 4.52 31.49 -16.45
N THR A 160 5.58 30.71 -16.61
CA THR A 160 6.22 30.45 -17.91
C THR A 160 6.60 28.98 -18.07
N ASP A 161 6.80 28.56 -19.31
CA ASP A 161 7.54 27.35 -19.65
C ASP A 161 8.52 27.66 -20.80
N ALA A 162 9.20 26.63 -21.33
CA ALA A 162 10.15 26.79 -22.45
C ALA A 162 9.51 27.35 -23.73
N ALA A 163 8.18 27.23 -23.90
CA ALA A 163 7.43 27.78 -25.03
C ALA A 163 6.91 29.20 -24.76
N GLY A 164 7.23 29.79 -23.59
CA GLY A 164 6.93 31.18 -23.24
C GLY A 164 5.89 31.31 -22.13
N THR A 165 5.16 32.43 -22.12
CA THR A 165 4.21 32.74 -21.04
C THR A 165 3.01 31.78 -21.02
N LEU A 166 2.62 31.35 -19.84
CA LEU A 166 1.44 30.52 -19.57
C LEU A 166 0.25 31.34 -19.07
N ALA A 167 0.48 32.52 -18.53
CA ALA A 167 -0.56 33.45 -18.11
C ALA A 167 -0.04 34.90 -18.15
N LYS A 168 -0.96 35.88 -18.13
CA LYS A 168 -0.59 37.29 -18.01
C LYS A 168 0.10 37.53 -16.65
N ALA A 169 1.27 38.16 -16.68
CA ALA A 169 2.00 38.55 -15.47
C ALA A 169 1.13 39.36 -14.52
N ARG A 170 1.34 39.17 -13.21
CA ARG A 170 0.65 39.88 -12.14
C ARG A 170 1.62 40.77 -11.39
N GLN A 171 1.16 41.94 -10.97
CA GLN A 171 1.93 42.88 -10.17
C GLN A 171 1.23 43.09 -8.84
N VAL A 172 1.99 42.98 -7.77
CA VAL A 172 1.52 43.11 -6.39
C VAL A 172 2.38 44.16 -5.69
N ALA A 173 1.75 45.20 -5.15
CA ALA A 173 2.44 46.23 -4.38
C ALA A 173 2.56 45.79 -2.91
N ALA A 174 3.76 45.43 -2.47
CA ALA A 174 4.04 45.03 -1.09
C ALA A 174 4.72 46.17 -0.32
N LYS A 175 4.35 46.38 0.95
CA LYS A 175 4.90 47.46 1.80
C LYS A 175 4.67 47.20 3.28
N GLY A 176 5.66 47.59 4.09
CA GLY A 176 5.62 47.57 5.54
C GLY A 176 5.95 46.19 6.10
N GLN A 177 5.25 45.82 7.17
CA GLN A 177 5.38 44.53 7.87
C GLN A 177 4.78 43.39 7.04
N TRP A 178 5.00 42.15 7.50
CA TRP A 178 4.44 40.95 6.89
C TRP A 178 2.94 41.06 6.66
N ARG A 179 2.54 40.85 5.40
CA ARG A 179 1.14 40.76 4.98
C ARG A 179 1.02 39.74 3.86
N LYS A 180 -0.12 39.05 3.81
CA LYS A 180 -0.49 38.21 2.68
C LYS A 180 -0.96 39.07 1.52
N TYR A 181 -0.41 38.81 0.34
CA TYR A 181 -0.84 39.40 -0.91
C TYR A 181 -1.31 38.32 -1.87
N THR A 182 -2.28 38.64 -2.73
CA THR A 182 -2.91 37.66 -3.61
C THR A 182 -3.04 38.18 -5.04
N ALA A 183 -3.08 37.25 -5.99
CA ALA A 183 -3.42 37.52 -7.38
C ALA A 183 -4.04 36.27 -8.00
N THR A 184 -4.73 36.42 -9.14
CA THR A 184 -5.31 35.28 -9.87
C THR A 184 -4.78 35.23 -11.29
N PHE A 185 -4.25 34.08 -11.68
CA PHE A 185 -3.90 33.79 -13.06
C PHE A 185 -5.06 33.13 -13.80
N THR A 186 -5.13 33.37 -15.11
CA THR A 186 -5.92 32.55 -16.04
C THR A 186 -4.92 32.03 -17.05
N ALA A 187 -4.79 30.71 -17.15
CA ALA A 187 -3.84 30.09 -18.04
C ALA A 187 -4.29 30.24 -19.50
N THR A 188 -3.37 30.65 -20.38
CA THR A 188 -3.63 30.84 -21.81
C THR A 188 -3.28 29.61 -22.64
N ARG A 189 -2.51 28.68 -22.06
CA ARG A 189 -2.11 27.39 -22.63
C ARG A 189 -2.05 26.33 -21.52
N THR A 190 -2.24 25.07 -21.90
CA THR A 190 -1.98 23.92 -21.02
C THR A 190 -0.48 23.62 -21.02
N SER A 191 0.09 23.35 -19.85
CA SER A 191 1.49 22.94 -19.69
C SER A 191 1.65 22.11 -18.43
N ASN A 192 2.52 21.10 -18.46
CA ASN A 192 2.96 20.32 -17.30
C ASN A 192 4.39 20.70 -16.84
N ARG A 193 4.99 21.71 -17.47
CA ARG A 193 6.37 22.16 -17.21
C ARG A 193 6.43 23.63 -16.82
N GLY A 194 5.36 24.14 -16.21
CA GLY A 194 5.28 25.52 -15.76
C GLY A 194 6.31 25.82 -14.65
N ARG A 195 6.72 27.08 -14.58
CA ARG A 195 7.61 27.66 -13.57
C ARG A 195 6.99 28.96 -13.07
N LEU A 196 6.95 29.13 -11.75
CA LEU A 196 6.42 30.34 -11.11
C LEU A 196 7.59 31.21 -10.68
N ALA A 197 7.70 32.42 -11.23
CA ALA A 197 8.75 33.36 -10.87
C ALA A 197 8.19 34.59 -10.15
N VAL A 198 8.92 35.08 -9.15
CA VAL A 198 8.64 36.32 -8.42
C VAL A 198 9.87 37.24 -8.52
N THR A 199 9.70 38.38 -9.19
CA THR A 199 10.72 39.43 -9.34
C THR A 199 10.36 40.63 -8.48
N THR A 200 11.33 41.23 -7.79
CA THR A 200 11.09 42.42 -6.95
C THR A 200 11.77 43.67 -7.49
N THR A 201 11.13 44.84 -7.41
CA THR A 201 11.73 46.12 -7.84
C THR A 201 12.61 46.78 -6.78
N ALA A 202 12.44 46.41 -5.52
CA ALA A 202 13.19 46.89 -4.36
C ALA A 202 13.42 45.73 -3.38
N PRO A 203 14.30 45.85 -2.36
CA PRO A 203 14.52 44.75 -1.42
C PRO A 203 13.22 44.33 -0.71
N ALA A 204 13.00 43.02 -0.64
CA ALA A 204 11.80 42.43 -0.04
C ALA A 204 12.13 41.11 0.64
N ALA A 205 11.41 40.81 1.72
CA ALA A 205 11.34 39.48 2.29
C ALA A 205 10.08 38.77 1.77
N LEU A 206 10.20 37.50 1.41
CA LEU A 206 9.13 36.64 0.92
C LEU A 206 9.04 35.38 1.79
N ASP A 207 7.82 34.91 2.03
CA ASP A 207 7.54 33.65 2.69
C ASP A 207 6.19 33.12 2.18
N MET A 208 5.93 31.82 2.35
CA MET A 208 4.67 31.16 2.02
C MET A 208 4.16 31.51 0.62
N VAL A 209 5.04 31.37 -0.38
CA VAL A 209 4.71 31.57 -1.80
C VAL A 209 3.88 30.39 -2.28
N SER A 210 2.65 30.62 -2.73
CA SER A 210 1.70 29.55 -3.00
C SER A 210 0.97 29.77 -4.33
N LEU A 211 0.62 28.68 -5.00
CA LEU A 211 -0.21 28.68 -6.20
C LEU A 211 -1.16 27.48 -6.15
N PHE A 212 -2.45 27.73 -6.05
CA PHE A 212 -3.49 26.70 -6.05
C PHE A 212 -4.35 26.76 -7.32
N PRO A 213 -4.75 25.62 -7.90
CA PRO A 213 -5.86 25.60 -8.85
C PRO A 213 -7.16 26.03 -8.14
N ARG A 214 -8.07 26.69 -8.85
CA ARG A 214 -9.44 26.92 -8.34
C ARG A 214 -10.35 25.71 -8.48
N ASP A 215 -10.06 24.84 -9.45
CA ASP A 215 -10.77 23.57 -9.64
C ASP A 215 -10.17 22.49 -8.72
N THR A 216 -10.23 22.73 -7.41
CA THR A 216 -9.97 21.71 -6.40
C THR A 216 -11.19 20.81 -6.23
N TYR A 217 -10.98 19.66 -5.59
CA TYR A 217 -12.07 18.78 -5.20
C TYR A 217 -13.15 19.55 -4.43
N ARG A 218 -14.40 19.44 -4.90
CA ARG A 218 -15.56 20.18 -4.38
C ARG A 218 -15.37 21.70 -4.27
N HIS A 219 -14.46 22.28 -5.07
CA HIS A 219 -14.10 23.69 -5.09
C HIS A 219 -13.69 24.27 -3.72
N GLN A 220 -13.08 23.44 -2.86
CA GLN A 220 -12.62 23.86 -1.55
C GLN A 220 -11.31 24.68 -1.66
N PRO A 221 -11.25 25.92 -1.16
CA PRO A 221 -10.05 26.73 -1.20
C PRO A 221 -8.89 26.08 -0.44
N GLY A 222 -7.71 25.99 -1.07
CA GLY A 222 -6.55 25.32 -0.45
C GLY A 222 -6.76 23.81 -0.24
N GLY A 223 -7.76 23.22 -0.89
CA GLY A 223 -8.17 21.83 -0.71
C GLY A 223 -7.41 20.84 -1.58
N LEU A 224 -8.10 19.77 -1.94
CA LEU A 224 -7.48 18.59 -2.53
C LEU A 224 -7.42 18.64 -4.06
N ARG A 225 -6.43 17.94 -4.60
CA ARG A 225 -6.28 17.70 -6.03
C ARG A 225 -7.44 16.84 -6.52
N LYS A 226 -8.21 17.40 -7.46
CA LYS A 226 -9.53 16.89 -7.86
C LYS A 226 -9.53 15.46 -8.37
N ASP A 227 -8.66 15.13 -9.33
CA ASP A 227 -8.65 13.80 -9.97
C ASP A 227 -8.29 12.68 -8.99
N LEU A 228 -7.40 12.93 -8.03
CA LEU A 228 -7.06 11.96 -6.98
C LEU A 228 -8.22 11.78 -6.00
N ALA A 229 -8.80 12.87 -5.50
CA ALA A 229 -9.92 12.82 -4.56
C ALA A 229 -11.16 12.14 -5.18
N GLU A 230 -11.49 12.45 -6.44
CA GLU A 230 -12.60 11.79 -7.16
C GLU A 230 -12.34 10.30 -7.40
N LYS A 231 -11.08 9.91 -7.62
CA LYS A 231 -10.72 8.49 -7.79
C LYS A 231 -10.81 7.71 -6.48
N ILE A 232 -10.45 8.32 -5.35
CA ILE A 232 -10.66 7.76 -4.02
C ILE A 232 -12.16 7.70 -3.70
N GLU A 233 -12.92 8.77 -3.96
CA GLU A 233 -14.39 8.79 -3.77
C GLU A 233 -15.07 7.68 -4.57
N ALA A 234 -14.61 7.37 -5.78
CA ALA A 234 -15.18 6.32 -6.62
C ALA A 234 -15.00 4.88 -6.08
N LEU A 235 -14.19 4.67 -5.06
CA LEU A 235 -14.12 3.42 -4.30
C LEU A 235 -15.32 3.26 -3.36
N HIS A 236 -15.99 4.36 -2.99
CA HIS A 236 -16.97 4.46 -1.89
C HIS A 236 -16.44 3.85 -0.57
N PRO A 237 -15.33 4.37 -0.02
CA PRO A 237 -14.75 3.83 1.20
C PRO A 237 -15.67 4.07 2.40
N GLY A 238 -15.85 3.04 3.23
CA GLY A 238 -16.59 3.13 4.49
C GLY A 238 -15.78 3.80 5.61
N PHE A 239 -14.44 3.81 5.50
CA PHE A 239 -13.55 4.54 6.42
C PHE A 239 -12.30 5.10 5.72
N LEU A 240 -11.67 6.07 6.37
CA LEU A 240 -10.36 6.63 6.01
C LEU A 240 -9.43 6.54 7.22
N ARG A 241 -8.40 5.68 7.15
CA ARG A 241 -7.31 5.60 8.14
C ARG A 241 -6.23 6.63 7.80
N PHE A 242 -5.85 7.49 8.75
CA PHE A 242 -4.86 8.57 8.54
C PHE A 242 -4.21 9.00 9.86
N PRO A 243 -3.08 9.73 9.90
CA PRO A 243 -2.19 10.05 8.79
C PRO A 243 -1.27 8.89 8.44
N GLY A 244 -1.38 7.73 9.12
CA GLY A 244 -0.78 6.42 8.80
C GLY A 244 0.71 6.41 8.40
N GLY A 245 1.26 5.26 8.05
CA GLY A 245 1.60 4.23 9.03
C GLY A 245 2.87 4.68 9.75
N CYS A 246 4.02 4.60 9.08
CA CYS A 246 5.31 4.96 9.67
C CYS A 246 5.44 6.43 10.13
N LEU A 247 4.57 7.33 9.68
CA LEU A 247 4.63 8.75 10.08
C LEU A 247 4.28 8.97 11.56
N VAL A 248 3.45 8.10 12.16
CA VAL A 248 2.98 8.28 13.54
C VAL A 248 3.95 7.73 14.58
N ASN A 249 4.80 6.77 14.22
CA ASN A 249 5.64 6.02 15.15
C ASN A 249 7.14 6.10 14.78
N THR A 250 7.59 7.16 14.10
CA THR A 250 9.02 7.36 13.82
C THR A 250 9.51 8.73 14.26
N GLY A 251 10.81 8.83 14.56
CA GLY A 251 11.42 10.08 15.00
C GLY A 251 11.20 10.37 16.48
N SER A 252 11.45 11.62 16.87
CA SER A 252 11.31 12.11 18.23
C SER A 252 9.84 12.31 18.62
N MET A 253 9.52 12.09 19.90
CA MET A 253 8.18 12.31 20.46
C MET A 253 8.00 13.75 20.99
N GLU A 254 8.99 14.61 20.81
CA GLU A 254 8.98 16.00 21.28
C GLU A 254 8.04 16.91 20.47
N ASP A 255 7.70 18.06 21.03
CA ASP A 255 6.96 19.10 20.30
C ASP A 255 7.89 19.94 19.38
N TYR A 256 7.32 20.91 18.67
CA TYR A 256 8.09 21.91 17.93
C TYR A 256 8.09 23.22 18.71
N SER A 257 9.11 23.38 19.56
CA SER A 257 9.28 24.51 20.46
C SER A 257 10.75 24.92 20.61
N ALA A 258 10.99 26.07 21.25
CA ALA A 258 12.35 26.47 21.61
C ALA A 258 13.01 25.47 22.60
N ASP A 259 12.22 24.88 23.50
CA ASP A 259 12.69 23.95 24.53
C ASP A 259 13.13 22.62 23.92
N SER A 260 12.39 22.12 22.91
CA SER A 260 12.82 20.93 22.17
C SER A 260 13.96 21.20 21.19
N GLY A 261 14.29 22.47 20.93
CA GLY A 261 15.27 22.87 19.94
C GLY A 261 14.74 22.87 18.51
N TRP A 262 13.42 23.05 18.34
CA TRP A 262 12.74 23.10 17.03
C TRP A 262 12.97 21.84 16.19
N GLN A 263 12.82 20.67 16.81
CA GLN A 263 13.15 19.40 16.16
C GLN A 263 12.30 19.16 14.91
N ARG A 264 12.98 18.64 13.87
CA ARG A 264 12.41 18.41 12.54
C ARG A 264 12.11 16.95 12.23
N LYS A 265 12.70 16.01 12.97
CA LYS A 265 12.51 14.57 12.77
C LYS A 265 11.65 14.03 13.90
N ARG A 266 10.36 14.32 13.86
CA ARG A 266 9.40 14.01 14.93
C ARG A 266 8.29 13.12 14.41
N SER A 267 7.64 12.39 15.33
CA SER A 267 6.38 11.71 15.02
C SER A 267 5.30 12.73 14.69
N TYR A 268 4.31 12.32 13.89
CA TYR A 268 3.26 13.21 13.40
C TYR A 268 2.39 13.78 14.55
N GLN A 269 2.52 15.09 14.82
CA GLN A 269 1.77 15.76 15.90
C GLN A 269 0.53 16.47 15.33
N TRP A 270 -0.68 16.00 15.64
CA TRP A 270 -1.90 16.53 15.02
C TRP A 270 -2.11 18.04 15.26
N LYS A 271 -1.75 18.54 16.45
CA LYS A 271 -1.86 19.97 16.83
C LYS A 271 -0.98 20.87 15.96
N ASP A 272 0.11 20.35 15.39
CA ASP A 272 0.98 21.09 14.48
C ASP A 272 0.36 21.27 13.08
N THR A 273 -0.75 20.57 12.80
CA THR A 273 -1.35 20.46 11.46
C THR A 273 -2.67 21.20 11.29
N ILE A 274 -3.14 21.91 12.33
CA ILE A 274 -4.39 22.68 12.30
C ILE A 274 -4.11 24.18 12.35
N GLY A 275 -5.14 24.99 12.07
CA GLY A 275 -5.01 26.45 11.98
C GLY A 275 -4.43 26.93 10.65
N PRO A 276 -4.05 28.23 10.56
CA PRO A 276 -3.50 28.82 9.34
C PRO A 276 -2.23 28.10 8.89
N VAL A 277 -2.11 27.81 7.59
CA VAL A 277 -0.99 27.05 7.05
C VAL A 277 0.38 27.71 7.27
N GLU A 278 0.42 29.04 7.31
CA GLU A 278 1.64 29.79 7.62
C GLU A 278 2.11 29.66 9.08
N GLU A 279 1.27 29.12 9.98
CA GLU A 279 1.60 28.87 11.39
C GLU A 279 1.83 27.38 11.69
N ARG A 280 1.73 26.51 10.68
CA ARG A 280 2.01 25.07 10.79
C ARG A 280 3.52 24.83 10.65
N ALA A 281 4.11 24.15 11.63
CA ALA A 281 5.53 23.83 11.60
C ALA A 281 5.75 22.62 10.71
N THR A 282 6.57 22.79 9.67
CA THR A 282 6.86 21.68 8.76
C THR A 282 7.70 20.59 9.47
N ASN A 283 7.70 19.37 8.95
CA ASN A 283 8.39 18.22 9.55
C ASN A 283 9.16 17.40 8.49
N ALA A 284 10.14 16.62 8.90
CA ALA A 284 10.78 15.64 8.05
C ALA A 284 9.83 14.44 7.89
N ASN A 285 9.60 14.05 6.64
CA ASN A 285 8.88 12.84 6.31
C ASN A 285 9.83 11.64 6.47
N PHE A 286 9.38 10.57 7.11
CA PHE A 286 10.12 9.31 7.23
C PHE A 286 10.58 8.77 5.86
N TRP A 287 9.77 8.97 4.83
CA TRP A 287 10.01 8.56 3.45
C TRP A 287 11.00 9.46 2.67
N GLY A 288 11.79 10.28 3.37
CA GLY A 288 12.96 10.96 2.81
C GLY A 288 12.68 12.30 2.10
N TYR A 289 11.59 12.98 2.47
CA TYR A 289 11.24 14.32 2.00
C TYR A 289 10.66 15.20 3.12
N ASN A 290 10.10 16.37 2.78
CA ASN A 290 9.54 17.35 3.74
C ASN A 290 8.01 17.28 3.76
N GLN A 291 7.41 17.36 4.95
CA GLN A 291 5.97 17.49 5.17
C GLN A 291 5.63 18.95 5.47
N SER A 292 4.83 19.56 4.60
CA SER A 292 4.38 20.94 4.75
C SER A 292 3.27 21.10 5.79
N TYR A 293 2.59 20.00 6.12
CA TYR A 293 1.32 19.97 6.86
C TYR A 293 0.24 20.88 6.26
N GLY A 294 0.33 21.16 4.96
CA GLY A 294 -0.77 21.80 4.23
C GLY A 294 -2.01 20.92 4.17
N LEU A 295 -1.81 19.60 4.07
CA LEU A 295 -2.82 18.58 4.33
C LEU A 295 -2.61 18.06 5.77
N GLY A 296 -3.46 18.49 6.69
CA GLY A 296 -3.43 18.14 8.11
C GLY A 296 -4.71 17.46 8.57
N TYR A 297 -4.84 17.28 9.89
CA TYR A 297 -5.97 16.55 10.49
C TYR A 297 -7.33 17.16 10.14
N TYR A 298 -7.45 18.49 10.14
CA TYR A 298 -8.70 19.14 9.74
C TYR A 298 -9.07 18.79 8.30
N GLU A 299 -8.11 18.86 7.37
CA GLU A 299 -8.35 18.53 5.98
C GLU A 299 -8.67 17.04 5.78
N TYR A 300 -8.05 16.12 6.54
CA TYR A 300 -8.42 14.69 6.53
C TYR A 300 -9.83 14.43 7.05
N PHE A 301 -10.24 15.04 8.16
CA PHE A 301 -11.62 14.93 8.67
C PHE A 301 -12.64 15.48 7.68
N ARG A 302 -12.34 16.63 7.05
CA ARG A 302 -13.16 17.20 5.99
C ARG A 302 -13.28 16.24 4.80
N PHE A 303 -12.17 15.63 4.39
CA PHE A 303 -12.16 14.68 3.28
C PHE A 303 -12.97 13.43 3.59
N ALA A 304 -12.81 12.84 4.79
CA ALA A 304 -13.62 11.71 5.25
C ALA A 304 -15.12 12.05 5.19
N GLU A 305 -15.54 13.22 5.70
CA GLU A 305 -16.93 13.68 5.62
C GLU A 305 -17.40 13.84 4.16
N ASP A 306 -16.56 14.42 3.28
CA ASP A 306 -16.94 14.67 1.89
C ASP A 306 -17.17 13.39 1.09
N ILE A 307 -16.36 12.35 1.31
CA ILE A 307 -16.48 11.04 0.65
C ILE A 307 -17.43 10.07 1.38
N GLY A 308 -18.01 10.49 2.51
CA GLY A 308 -18.94 9.67 3.29
C GLY A 308 -18.28 8.58 4.14
N ALA A 309 -17.00 8.70 4.42
CA ALA A 309 -16.22 7.74 5.18
C ALA A 309 -16.17 8.10 6.68
N MET A 310 -16.14 7.06 7.52
CA MET A 310 -15.78 7.20 8.94
C MET A 310 -14.29 7.59 9.07
N PRO A 311 -13.94 8.66 9.80
CA PRO A 311 -12.55 8.98 10.07
C PRO A 311 -11.95 8.02 11.10
N LEU A 312 -10.76 7.48 10.82
CA LEU A 312 -9.98 6.64 11.73
C LEU A 312 -8.56 7.23 11.87
N PRO A 313 -8.37 8.26 12.73
CA PRO A 313 -7.08 8.83 13.02
C PRO A 313 -6.19 7.87 13.84
N VAL A 314 -4.88 7.90 13.56
CA VAL A 314 -3.83 7.14 14.23
C VAL A 314 -2.90 8.10 15.00
N VAL A 315 -2.63 7.82 16.27
CA VAL A 315 -1.80 8.68 17.14
C VAL A 315 -0.54 7.98 17.67
N PRO A 316 0.56 8.70 17.95
CA PRO A 316 1.79 8.11 18.46
C PRO A 316 1.62 7.46 19.85
N ALA A 317 2.19 6.26 20.02
CA ALA A 317 2.16 5.52 21.30
C ALA A 317 3.47 5.61 22.11
N LEU A 318 4.39 6.53 21.77
CA LEU A 318 5.73 6.67 22.38
C LEU A 318 6.64 5.43 22.24
N VAL A 319 6.32 4.54 21.31
CA VAL A 319 7.19 3.46 20.87
C VAL A 319 7.39 3.66 19.38
N THR A 320 8.64 3.68 18.95
CA THR A 320 8.94 3.81 17.53
C THR A 320 8.95 2.45 16.83
N GLY A 321 8.42 2.39 15.61
CA GLY A 321 8.45 1.22 14.73
C GLY A 321 9.25 1.50 13.46
N CYS A 322 8.91 0.83 12.36
CA CYS A 322 9.51 0.99 11.03
C CYS A 322 11.06 0.97 11.04
N GLY A 323 11.62 0.02 11.79
CA GLY A 323 13.07 -0.20 11.91
C GLY A 323 13.79 0.66 12.97
N GLN A 324 13.10 1.56 13.69
CA GLN A 324 13.71 2.32 14.79
C GLN A 324 13.63 1.59 16.14
N ASN A 325 12.49 0.96 16.44
CA ASN A 325 12.27 0.01 17.54
C ASN A 325 12.76 0.52 18.92
N LYS A 326 12.29 1.70 19.35
CA LYS A 326 12.63 2.30 20.65
C LYS A 326 11.40 2.71 21.44
N ALA A 327 11.33 2.29 22.70
CA ALA A 327 10.37 2.82 23.65
C ALA A 327 10.93 4.08 24.33
N VAL A 328 10.19 5.20 24.27
CA VAL A 328 10.56 6.44 24.97
C VAL A 328 10.05 6.37 26.41
N ASP A 329 10.97 6.33 27.36
CA ASP A 329 10.68 6.30 28.80
C ASP A 329 10.66 7.72 29.39
N ASP A 330 9.54 8.42 29.17
CA ASP A 330 9.29 9.77 29.70
C ASP A 330 7.80 9.94 30.07
N ASP A 331 7.53 9.99 31.37
CA ASP A 331 6.19 10.13 31.94
C ASP A 331 5.49 11.45 31.55
N ALA A 332 6.25 12.54 31.39
CA ALA A 332 5.69 13.84 31.06
C ALA A 332 5.26 13.87 29.60
N LEU A 333 6.09 13.32 28.70
CA LEU A 333 5.71 13.13 27.31
C LEU A 333 4.52 12.18 27.19
N LEU A 334 4.51 11.05 27.90
CA LEU A 334 3.38 10.11 27.84
C LEU A 334 2.06 10.79 28.24
N LYS A 335 2.07 11.55 29.34
CA LYS A 335 0.89 12.33 29.77
C LYS A 335 0.48 13.39 28.74
N ARG A 336 1.44 14.05 28.10
CA ARG A 336 1.16 15.05 27.06
C ARG A 336 0.46 14.39 25.87
N HIS A 337 1.00 13.29 25.35
CA HIS A 337 0.41 12.59 24.21
C HIS A 337 -0.97 12.02 24.52
N ILE A 338 -1.18 11.45 25.72
CA ILE A 338 -2.52 11.04 26.17
C ILE A 338 -3.48 12.24 26.17
N GLN A 339 -3.07 13.38 26.71
CA GLN A 339 -3.90 14.58 26.70
C GLN A 339 -4.15 15.09 25.27
N ASP A 340 -3.14 15.08 24.40
CA ASP A 340 -3.27 15.46 23.00
C ASP A 340 -4.27 14.56 22.25
N THR A 341 -4.35 13.27 22.59
CA THR A 341 -5.36 12.35 22.05
C THR A 341 -6.77 12.66 22.58
N LEU A 342 -6.93 12.98 23.86
CA LEU A 342 -8.22 13.42 24.41
C LEU A 342 -8.68 14.73 23.75
N ASP A 343 -7.75 15.63 23.49
CA ASP A 343 -7.97 16.91 22.83
C ASP A 343 -8.36 16.71 21.35
N LEU A 344 -7.79 15.73 20.66
CA LEU A 344 -8.18 15.34 19.31
C LEU A 344 -9.64 14.84 19.27
N ILE A 345 -10.04 14.01 20.23
CA ILE A 345 -11.42 13.54 20.33
C ILE A 345 -12.36 14.72 20.64
N GLU A 346 -11.98 15.68 21.49
CA GLU A 346 -12.74 16.91 21.70
C GLU A 346 -12.78 17.79 20.44
N PHE A 347 -11.69 17.89 19.69
CA PHE A 347 -11.64 18.59 18.41
C PHE A 347 -12.64 17.99 17.44
N ALA A 348 -12.75 16.67 17.36
CA ALA A 348 -13.68 16.00 16.46
C ALA A 348 -15.14 16.05 16.95
N ASN A 349 -15.38 15.80 18.24
CA ASN A 349 -16.73 15.53 18.77
C ASN A 349 -17.29 16.63 19.68
N GLY A 350 -16.42 17.47 20.25
CA GLY A 350 -16.79 18.47 21.25
C GLY A 350 -17.72 19.56 20.70
N PRO A 351 -18.54 20.19 21.57
CA PRO A 351 -19.36 21.32 21.19
C PRO A 351 -18.46 22.52 20.87
N ARG A 352 -18.95 23.46 20.04
CA ARG A 352 -18.23 24.70 19.70
C ARG A 352 -17.85 25.59 20.90
N THR A 353 -18.37 25.30 22.09
CA THR A 353 -18.08 26.01 23.34
C THR A 353 -16.95 25.40 24.15
N SER A 354 -16.49 24.20 23.76
CA SER A 354 -15.26 23.60 24.28
C SER A 354 -14.04 24.24 23.63
N GLU A 355 -12.86 24.01 24.19
CA GLU A 355 -11.60 24.55 23.64
C GLU A 355 -11.37 24.02 22.23
N TRP A 356 -11.33 22.70 22.06
CA TRP A 356 -10.98 22.10 20.77
C TRP A 356 -12.15 22.06 19.79
N GLY A 357 -13.39 21.88 20.26
CA GLY A 357 -14.57 22.05 19.42
C GLY A 357 -14.76 23.51 18.96
N GLY A 358 -14.32 24.48 19.79
CA GLY A 358 -14.25 25.89 19.43
C GLY A 358 -13.21 26.13 18.33
N LYS A 359 -12.01 25.55 18.46
CA LYS A 359 -10.97 25.61 17.42
C LYS A 359 -11.44 25.05 16.08
N ARG A 360 -12.12 23.89 16.08
CA ARG A 360 -12.76 23.31 14.88
C ARG A 360 -13.77 24.29 14.25
N ALA A 361 -14.59 24.94 15.08
CA ALA A 361 -15.56 25.92 14.62
C ALA A 361 -14.93 27.17 14.00
N GLU A 362 -13.84 27.68 14.59
CA GLU A 362 -13.05 28.80 14.04
C GLU A 362 -12.42 28.46 12.68
N MET A 363 -12.05 27.20 12.47
CA MET A 363 -11.54 26.70 11.19
C MET A 363 -12.64 26.53 10.12
N GLY A 364 -13.90 26.86 10.45
CA GLY A 364 -15.03 26.87 9.53
C GLY A 364 -15.97 25.67 9.65
N HIS A 365 -15.76 24.78 10.62
CA HIS A 365 -16.59 23.57 10.80
C HIS A 365 -17.18 23.49 12.22
N PRO A 366 -18.33 24.14 12.49
CA PRO A 366 -18.90 24.17 13.83
C PRO A 366 -19.54 22.84 14.26
N LYS A 367 -19.90 21.96 13.32
CA LYS A 367 -20.56 20.67 13.63
C LYS A 367 -19.50 19.63 14.03
N PRO A 368 -19.81 18.64 14.87
CA PRO A 368 -18.93 17.51 15.10
C PRO A 368 -18.65 16.70 13.83
N PHE A 369 -17.48 16.05 13.76
CA PHE A 369 -17.13 15.07 12.72
C PHE A 369 -17.63 13.65 13.03
N HIS A 370 -18.12 13.38 14.25
CA HIS A 370 -18.62 12.07 14.68
C HIS A 370 -17.54 10.97 14.64
N LEU A 371 -16.38 11.23 15.25
CA LEU A 371 -15.31 10.26 15.44
C LEU A 371 -15.79 9.13 16.36
N THR A 372 -15.73 7.89 15.86
CA THR A 372 -16.13 6.66 16.59
C THR A 372 -14.96 5.69 16.81
N HIS A 373 -13.88 5.81 16.04
CA HIS A 373 -12.71 4.94 16.12
C HIS A 373 -11.43 5.78 16.13
N LEU A 374 -10.44 5.38 16.93
CA LEU A 374 -9.10 5.96 16.92
C LEU A 374 -8.09 4.85 17.22
N GLU A 375 -6.98 4.83 16.50
CA GLU A 375 -5.90 3.87 16.68
C GLU A 375 -4.75 4.51 17.46
N VAL A 376 -4.17 3.76 18.40
CA VAL A 376 -3.02 4.19 19.20
C VAL A 376 -1.83 3.32 18.83
N GLY A 377 -0.79 3.94 18.26
CA GLY A 377 0.36 3.24 17.71
C GLY A 377 0.15 2.78 16.27
N ASN A 378 1.21 2.22 15.68
CA ASN A 378 1.23 1.57 14.38
C ASN A 378 2.41 0.59 14.38
N GLU A 379 2.22 -0.69 14.03
CA GLU A 379 3.33 -1.64 13.78
C GLU A 379 4.46 -1.68 14.84
N GLU A 380 4.15 -1.64 16.15
CA GLU A 380 5.19 -1.64 17.17
C GLU A 380 5.88 -3.00 17.33
N ASN A 381 7.18 -3.05 17.04
CA ASN A 381 8.02 -4.26 17.23
C ASN A 381 8.36 -4.59 18.69
N LEU A 382 7.94 -3.76 19.64
CA LEU A 382 8.16 -3.94 21.08
C LEU A 382 6.81 -4.15 21.78
N PRO A 383 6.21 -5.34 21.65
CA PRO A 383 4.80 -5.55 21.96
C PRO A 383 4.48 -5.30 23.45
N LYS A 384 5.40 -5.60 24.37
CA LYS A 384 5.18 -5.39 25.81
C LYS A 384 5.25 -3.92 26.20
N GLU A 385 6.24 -3.21 25.67
CA GLU A 385 6.46 -1.79 25.92
C GLU A 385 5.37 -0.93 25.28
N PHE A 386 4.91 -1.31 24.09
CA PHE A 386 3.75 -0.73 23.42
C PHE A 386 2.50 -0.94 24.26
N PHE A 387 2.20 -2.19 24.63
CA PHE A 387 0.95 -2.52 25.29
C PHE A 387 0.80 -1.82 26.65
N ALA A 388 1.89 -1.71 27.43
CA ALA A 388 1.89 -0.98 28.69
C ALA A 388 1.56 0.52 28.55
N ARG A 389 1.81 1.11 27.37
CA ARG A 389 1.42 2.50 27.05
C ARG A 389 0.00 2.53 26.50
N PHE A 390 -0.33 1.62 25.57
CA PHE A 390 -1.68 1.46 25.02
C PHE A 390 -2.74 1.37 26.14
N GLU A 391 -2.50 0.57 27.19
CA GLU A 391 -3.43 0.47 28.33
C GLU A 391 -3.67 1.82 29.02
N GLN A 392 -2.65 2.69 29.11
CA GLN A 392 -2.78 4.02 29.70
C GLN A 392 -3.58 4.97 28.79
N PHE A 393 -3.36 4.92 27.47
CA PHE A 393 -4.17 5.66 26.51
C PHE A 393 -5.63 5.20 26.54
N ARG A 394 -5.87 3.89 26.41
CA ARG A 394 -7.20 3.29 26.42
C ARG A 394 -7.95 3.65 27.69
N THR A 395 -7.34 3.47 28.86
CA THR A 395 -7.95 3.83 30.16
C THR A 395 -8.36 5.30 30.21
N ALA A 396 -7.50 6.21 29.76
CA ALA A 396 -7.81 7.65 29.77
C ALA A 396 -8.91 8.02 28.77
N ILE A 397 -8.91 7.41 27.59
CA ILE A 397 -9.91 7.64 26.54
C ILE A 397 -11.26 7.12 26.98
N GLU A 398 -11.37 5.86 27.38
CA GLU A 398 -12.64 5.23 27.78
C GLU A 398 -13.26 5.92 29.00
N ALA A 399 -12.44 6.47 29.90
CA ALA A 399 -12.94 7.24 31.04
C ALA A 399 -13.67 8.54 30.63
N LYS A 400 -13.34 9.13 29.48
CA LYS A 400 -13.92 10.42 29.01
C LYS A 400 -14.85 10.25 27.81
N TYR A 401 -14.58 9.25 26.97
CA TYR A 401 -15.24 8.98 25.69
C TYR A 401 -15.51 7.47 25.55
N PRO A 402 -16.39 6.88 26.37
CA PRO A 402 -16.63 5.44 26.39
C PRO A 402 -17.24 4.88 25.10
N ASP A 403 -17.76 5.74 24.22
CA ASP A 403 -18.34 5.36 22.92
C ASP A 403 -17.32 5.35 21.78
N VAL A 404 -16.04 5.66 22.04
CA VAL A 404 -14.96 5.61 21.04
C VAL A 404 -14.21 4.29 21.16
N THR A 405 -14.18 3.52 20.08
CA THR A 405 -13.38 2.29 19.98
C THR A 405 -11.90 2.66 19.88
N VAL A 406 -11.09 2.19 20.83
CA VAL A 406 -9.63 2.38 20.82
C VAL A 406 -8.97 1.16 20.19
N VAL A 407 -8.46 1.32 18.97
CA VAL A 407 -7.84 0.25 18.19
C VAL A 407 -6.37 0.09 18.61
N SER A 408 -5.98 -1.15 18.89
CA SER A 408 -4.59 -1.57 19.14
C SER A 408 -4.00 -2.19 17.86
N ASN A 409 -2.74 -2.62 17.86
CA ASN A 409 -2.15 -3.34 16.72
C ASN A 409 -1.44 -4.65 17.14
N SER A 410 -1.10 -5.46 16.14
CA SER A 410 -0.37 -6.74 16.29
C SER A 410 1.11 -6.68 15.87
N GLY A 411 1.69 -5.50 15.70
CA GLY A 411 3.02 -5.34 15.09
C GLY A 411 2.98 -5.40 13.54
N PRO A 412 4.15 -5.35 12.87
CA PRO A 412 4.25 -5.21 11.41
C PRO A 412 4.03 -6.50 10.60
N ASP A 413 4.07 -7.65 11.26
CA ASP A 413 4.10 -8.95 10.59
C ASP A 413 2.77 -9.70 10.73
N ASP A 414 2.54 -10.65 9.82
CA ASP A 414 1.34 -11.50 9.78
C ASP A 414 1.43 -12.75 10.68
N SER A 415 2.58 -12.94 11.33
CA SER A 415 2.94 -14.14 12.09
C SER A 415 4.21 -13.92 12.92
N GLY A 416 4.54 -14.89 13.78
CA GLY A 416 5.78 -14.90 14.56
C GLY A 416 5.65 -14.32 15.96
N ALA A 417 6.75 -14.31 16.71
CA ALA A 417 6.72 -14.07 18.16
C ALA A 417 6.16 -12.69 18.56
N THR A 418 6.43 -11.65 17.77
CA THR A 418 5.88 -10.30 17.99
C THR A 418 4.36 -10.32 17.83
N PHE A 419 3.88 -10.82 16.69
CA PHE A 419 2.47 -10.97 16.36
C PHE A 419 1.72 -11.80 17.42
N ASP A 420 2.24 -12.98 17.76
CA ASP A 420 1.65 -13.88 18.74
C ASP A 420 1.55 -13.24 20.14
N THR A 421 2.60 -12.53 20.56
CA THR A 421 2.63 -11.82 21.84
C THR A 421 1.63 -10.67 21.85
N ALA A 422 1.58 -9.85 20.80
CA ALA A 422 0.66 -8.72 20.70
C ALA A 422 -0.80 -9.20 20.71
N TRP A 423 -1.14 -10.23 19.94
CA TRP A 423 -2.46 -10.83 19.95
C TRP A 423 -2.85 -11.41 21.31
N GLN A 424 -1.91 -12.07 21.99
CA GLN A 424 -2.17 -12.58 23.34
C GLN A 424 -2.50 -11.45 24.32
N LEU A 425 -1.71 -10.38 24.32
CA LEU A 425 -1.95 -9.20 25.17
C LEU A 425 -3.32 -8.56 24.87
N ASN A 426 -3.65 -8.36 23.60
CA ASN A 426 -4.94 -7.80 23.18
C ASN A 426 -6.14 -8.66 23.62
N ARG A 427 -6.03 -9.99 23.53
CA ARG A 427 -7.06 -10.92 24.04
C ARG A 427 -7.20 -10.85 25.55
N ASP A 428 -6.08 -10.88 26.27
CA ASP A 428 -6.06 -10.89 27.74
C ASP A 428 -6.68 -9.61 28.34
N ALA A 429 -6.50 -8.47 27.67
CA ALA A 429 -7.10 -7.20 28.09
C ALA A 429 -8.49 -6.92 27.50
N GLY A 430 -9.08 -7.84 26.72
CA GLY A 430 -10.38 -7.65 26.09
C GLY A 430 -10.44 -6.37 25.24
N VAL A 431 -9.45 -6.18 24.36
CA VAL A 431 -9.45 -5.07 23.39
C VAL A 431 -10.57 -5.29 22.36
N ASP A 432 -11.27 -4.23 21.97
CA ASP A 432 -12.40 -4.36 21.04
C ASP A 432 -11.95 -4.66 19.61
N MET A 433 -10.81 -4.11 19.18
CA MET A 433 -10.30 -4.24 17.82
C MET A 433 -8.77 -4.19 17.75
N VAL A 434 -8.19 -5.03 16.89
CA VAL A 434 -6.75 -5.14 16.65
C VAL A 434 -6.45 -4.95 15.17
N ASP A 435 -5.52 -4.06 14.86
CA ASP A 435 -4.98 -3.83 13.53
C ASP A 435 -3.88 -4.86 13.18
N GLU A 436 -4.03 -5.51 12.02
CA GLU A 436 -3.09 -6.47 11.42
C GLU A 436 -2.63 -5.97 10.04
N HIS A 437 -1.37 -6.22 9.69
CA HIS A 437 -0.76 -5.74 8.44
C HIS A 437 -0.11 -6.87 7.64
N TYR A 438 -0.35 -6.97 6.32
CA TYR A 438 0.13 -8.06 5.45
C TYR A 438 0.74 -7.58 4.13
N TYR A 439 2.03 -7.82 3.93
CA TYR A 439 2.67 -7.64 2.63
C TYR A 439 3.28 -8.96 2.18
N ASN A 440 2.56 -9.72 1.35
CA ASN A 440 2.86 -11.12 1.07
C ASN A 440 2.80 -11.48 -0.43
N SER A 441 3.33 -12.62 -0.83
CA SER A 441 3.25 -13.09 -2.22
C SER A 441 1.80 -13.41 -2.66
N PRO A 442 1.45 -13.33 -3.97
CA PRO A 442 0.14 -13.79 -4.46
C PRO A 442 -0.19 -15.23 -4.05
N GLN A 443 0.82 -16.11 -3.99
CA GLN A 443 0.63 -17.49 -3.54
C GLN A 443 0.17 -17.55 -2.08
N TRP A 444 0.74 -16.74 -1.19
CA TRP A 444 0.31 -16.68 0.21
C TRP A 444 -1.15 -16.26 0.32
N PHE A 445 -1.62 -15.28 -0.46
CA PHE A 445 -3.03 -14.87 -0.44
C PHE A 445 -3.97 -16.02 -0.88
N LEU A 446 -3.59 -16.77 -1.91
CA LEU A 446 -4.32 -17.96 -2.36
C LEU A 446 -4.29 -19.10 -1.34
N GLN A 447 -3.24 -19.20 -0.52
CA GLN A 447 -3.10 -20.19 0.54
C GLN A 447 -3.79 -19.76 1.85
N ASN A 448 -4.08 -18.47 2.07
CA ASN A 448 -4.57 -17.94 3.34
C ASN A 448 -5.99 -17.40 3.31
N ASN A 449 -6.78 -17.75 2.29
CA ASN A 449 -8.19 -17.39 2.22
C ASN A 449 -9.02 -17.86 3.45
N ASP A 450 -8.59 -18.92 4.13
CA ASP A 450 -9.23 -19.49 5.33
C ASP A 450 -8.71 -18.91 6.65
N ARG A 451 -7.80 -17.92 6.62
CA ARG A 451 -7.07 -17.42 7.80
C ARG A 451 -7.99 -17.07 8.97
N TYR A 452 -9.04 -16.30 8.70
CA TYR A 452 -9.97 -15.84 9.74
C TYR A 452 -11.05 -16.87 10.11
N ASP A 453 -11.18 -17.97 9.35
CA ASP A 453 -12.20 -18.99 9.59
C ASP A 453 -12.03 -19.67 10.97
N SER A 454 -10.83 -19.61 11.57
CA SER A 454 -10.50 -20.20 12.87
C SER A 454 -10.44 -19.21 14.05
N TYR A 455 -10.52 -17.90 13.78
CA TYR A 455 -10.40 -16.87 14.83
C TYR A 455 -11.53 -16.96 15.86
N ASP A 456 -11.30 -16.54 17.10
CA ASP A 456 -12.33 -16.53 18.14
C ASP A 456 -13.38 -15.45 17.86
N ARG A 457 -14.65 -15.86 17.71
CA ARG A 457 -15.77 -14.96 17.41
C ARG A 457 -16.17 -14.09 18.60
N ASN A 458 -15.76 -14.46 19.80
CA ASN A 458 -16.02 -13.71 21.04
C ASN A 458 -14.82 -12.84 21.46
N GLY A 459 -13.69 -12.93 20.76
CA GLY A 459 -12.51 -12.13 21.03
C GLY A 459 -12.53 -10.75 20.34
N PRO A 460 -11.39 -10.03 20.39
CA PRO A 460 -11.20 -8.80 19.65
C PRO A 460 -11.54 -8.95 18.17
N LYS A 461 -12.11 -7.90 17.58
CA LYS A 461 -12.36 -7.82 16.13
C LYS A 461 -11.09 -7.46 15.38
N VAL A 462 -11.04 -7.82 14.10
CA VAL A 462 -9.90 -7.53 13.25
C VAL A 462 -10.16 -6.29 12.41
N PHE A 463 -9.20 -5.38 12.46
CA PHE A 463 -8.95 -4.42 11.41
C PHE A 463 -7.75 -4.92 10.60
N LEU A 464 -7.92 -5.14 9.30
CA LEU A 464 -6.80 -5.38 8.39
C LEU A 464 -6.37 -4.04 7.77
N GLY A 465 -5.63 -3.24 8.52
CA GLY A 465 -5.31 -1.84 8.19
C GLY A 465 -4.41 -1.68 6.98
N GLU A 466 -3.57 -2.67 6.71
CA GLU A 466 -2.68 -2.65 5.56
C GLU A 466 -2.58 -4.04 4.93
N TYR A 467 -2.88 -4.17 3.64
CA TYR A 467 -2.48 -5.36 2.89
C TYR A 467 -2.19 -5.12 1.42
N ALA A 468 -1.23 -5.86 0.87
CA ALA A 468 -0.97 -5.94 -0.57
C ALA A 468 -0.19 -7.20 -0.97
N SER A 469 -0.39 -7.66 -2.20
CA SER A 469 0.28 -8.84 -2.76
C SER A 469 1.62 -8.56 -3.46
N GLN A 470 2.33 -7.50 -3.05
CA GLN A 470 3.66 -7.11 -3.54
C GLN A 470 3.77 -6.89 -5.07
N GLY A 471 2.67 -6.60 -5.77
CA GLY A 471 2.66 -6.19 -7.18
C GLY A 471 1.32 -5.62 -7.65
N ASN A 472 1.32 -5.04 -8.87
CA ASN A 472 0.11 -4.48 -9.51
C ASN A 472 -0.31 -5.17 -10.82
N ALA A 473 0.27 -6.36 -11.12
CA ALA A 473 -0.18 -7.16 -12.24
C ALA A 473 -1.52 -7.84 -11.94
N TRP A 474 -2.20 -8.32 -12.98
CA TRP A 474 -3.51 -8.94 -12.82
C TRP A 474 -3.49 -10.14 -11.86
N LYS A 475 -2.44 -10.97 -11.86
CA LYS A 475 -2.26 -12.07 -10.90
C LYS A 475 -2.26 -11.63 -9.43
N ASN A 476 -1.70 -10.45 -9.14
CA ASN A 476 -1.67 -9.86 -7.81
C ASN A 476 -3.09 -9.49 -7.36
N ALA A 477 -3.78 -8.69 -8.18
CA ALA A 477 -5.16 -8.28 -7.94
C ALA A 477 -6.12 -9.47 -7.82
N LEU A 478 -5.89 -10.53 -8.60
CA LEU A 478 -6.69 -11.73 -8.61
C LEU A 478 -6.49 -12.60 -7.36
N ALA A 479 -5.26 -12.69 -6.85
CA ALA A 479 -4.98 -13.35 -5.58
C ALA A 479 -5.58 -12.59 -4.38
N GLU A 480 -5.50 -11.26 -4.39
CA GLU A 480 -6.17 -10.41 -3.41
C GLU A 480 -7.70 -10.56 -3.48
N ALA A 481 -8.28 -10.61 -4.68
CA ALA A 481 -9.71 -10.86 -4.86
C ALA A 481 -10.15 -12.18 -4.20
N ALA A 482 -9.35 -13.25 -4.35
CA ALA A 482 -9.63 -14.53 -3.70
C ALA A 482 -9.64 -14.36 -2.18
N PHE A 483 -8.62 -13.70 -1.62
CA PHE A 483 -8.51 -13.43 -0.19
C PHE A 483 -9.66 -12.56 0.34
N MET A 484 -10.12 -11.56 -0.42
CA MET A 484 -11.27 -10.72 -0.07
C MET A 484 -12.57 -11.53 0.09
N THR A 485 -12.71 -12.67 -0.59
CA THR A 485 -13.85 -13.58 -0.33
C THR A 485 -13.81 -14.16 1.09
N GLY A 486 -12.62 -14.42 1.62
CA GLY A 486 -12.38 -14.82 3.00
C GLY A 486 -12.66 -13.71 4.01
N LEU A 487 -12.34 -12.45 3.65
CA LEU A 487 -12.69 -11.29 4.47
C LEU A 487 -14.21 -11.20 4.63
N GLU A 488 -14.98 -11.24 3.53
CA GLU A 488 -16.45 -11.11 3.63
C GLU A 488 -17.07 -12.29 4.35
N ARG A 489 -16.61 -13.52 4.07
CA ARG A 489 -17.11 -14.73 4.74
C ARG A 489 -16.99 -14.63 6.26
N ASN A 490 -15.99 -13.90 6.77
CA ASN A 490 -15.72 -13.70 8.18
C ASN A 490 -16.03 -12.27 8.66
N ALA A 491 -17.06 -11.61 8.11
CA ALA A 491 -17.46 -10.26 8.51
C ALA A 491 -17.95 -10.13 9.98
N ASP A 492 -18.13 -11.24 10.70
CA ASP A 492 -18.29 -11.30 12.16
C ASP A 492 -16.99 -11.07 12.94
N VAL A 493 -15.83 -11.29 12.30
CA VAL A 493 -14.49 -11.14 12.87
C VAL A 493 -13.80 -9.93 12.25
N VAL A 494 -13.68 -9.88 10.92
CA VAL A 494 -13.03 -8.80 10.18
C VAL A 494 -14.03 -7.67 9.97
N LYS A 495 -13.77 -6.53 10.59
CA LYS A 495 -14.68 -5.37 10.61
C LYS A 495 -14.25 -4.23 9.73
N LEU A 496 -12.95 -4.13 9.44
CA LEU A 496 -12.35 -3.08 8.64
C LEU A 496 -11.20 -3.72 7.82
N ALA A 497 -11.02 -3.30 6.57
CA ALA A 497 -9.91 -3.73 5.71
C ALA A 497 -9.53 -2.63 4.71
N SER A 498 -8.24 -2.38 4.54
CA SER A 498 -7.73 -1.39 3.57
C SER A 498 -6.45 -1.85 2.89
N TYR A 499 -6.42 -1.72 1.56
CA TYR A 499 -5.20 -1.88 0.78
C TYR A 499 -4.20 -0.77 1.10
N ALA A 500 -2.91 -1.08 1.16
CA ALA A 500 -1.85 -0.10 1.35
C ALA A 500 -0.61 -0.38 0.47
N PRO A 501 0.12 0.66 0.03
CA PRO A 501 -0.21 2.08 0.11
C PRO A 501 -1.24 2.52 -0.95
N LEU A 502 -1.93 3.65 -0.70
CA LEU A 502 -3.02 4.12 -1.55
C LEU A 502 -2.56 4.86 -2.81
N LEU A 503 -1.60 5.78 -2.68
CA LEU A 503 -1.22 6.70 -3.75
C LEU A 503 0.28 6.62 -4.05
N SER A 504 0.64 6.65 -5.34
CA SER A 504 2.03 6.74 -5.75
C SER A 504 2.26 7.62 -6.96
N ASN A 505 3.22 8.53 -6.83
CA ASN A 505 3.70 9.33 -7.94
C ASN A 505 4.70 8.52 -8.78
N GLU A 506 4.45 8.38 -10.08
CA GLU A 506 5.30 7.59 -10.97
C GLU A 506 6.77 8.06 -11.03
N ASP A 507 7.02 9.35 -10.77
CA ASP A 507 8.36 9.94 -10.76
C ASP A 507 9.07 9.81 -9.40
N TYR A 508 8.38 9.36 -8.35
CA TYR A 508 8.90 9.36 -6.97
C TYR A 508 8.33 8.22 -6.12
N VAL A 509 8.87 7.01 -6.33
CA VAL A 509 8.45 5.77 -5.66
C VAL A 509 9.46 5.37 -4.59
N GLN A 510 9.02 5.31 -3.33
CA GLN A 510 9.76 4.79 -2.16
C GLN A 510 9.31 3.37 -1.83
N TRP A 511 8.03 3.10 -2.06
CA TRP A 511 7.42 1.79 -1.88
C TRP A 511 6.51 1.48 -3.06
N SER A 512 6.42 0.20 -3.41
CA SER A 512 5.50 -0.32 -4.42
C SER A 512 5.13 -1.75 -4.04
N PRO A 513 3.93 -2.26 -4.39
CA PRO A 513 2.91 -1.70 -5.27
C PRO A 513 2.00 -0.65 -4.62
N ASP A 514 1.14 0.01 -5.41
CA ASP A 514 0.20 1.04 -4.93
C ASP A 514 -1.17 0.96 -5.61
N LEU A 515 -2.22 1.41 -4.93
CA LEU A 515 -3.57 1.29 -5.47
C LEU A 515 -3.84 2.27 -6.63
N ILE A 516 -3.48 3.53 -6.45
CA ILE A 516 -3.69 4.61 -7.42
C ILE A 516 -2.35 5.24 -7.77
N TRP A 517 -2.04 5.25 -9.05
CA TRP A 517 -0.84 5.86 -9.58
C TRP A 517 -1.15 7.22 -10.21
N PHE A 518 -0.20 8.14 -10.15
CA PHE A 518 -0.39 9.47 -10.69
C PHE A 518 0.90 10.15 -11.11
N ASN A 519 0.73 11.24 -11.85
CA ASN A 519 1.77 12.19 -12.18
C ASN A 519 1.19 13.60 -12.12
N ASN A 520 1.91 14.62 -12.60
CA ASN A 520 1.43 16.01 -12.53
C ASN A 520 0.15 16.30 -13.34
N HIS A 521 -0.30 15.38 -14.19
CA HIS A 521 -1.31 15.68 -15.20
C HIS A 521 -2.44 14.67 -15.33
N ALA A 522 -2.28 13.48 -14.76
CA ALA A 522 -3.25 12.39 -14.78
C ALA A 522 -3.10 11.49 -13.54
N SER A 523 -4.09 10.63 -13.34
CA SER A 523 -4.09 9.53 -12.37
C SER A 523 -4.86 8.33 -12.92
N TRP A 524 -4.42 7.12 -12.59
CA TRP A 524 -5.04 5.86 -13.01
C TRP A 524 -5.07 4.85 -11.85
N GLY A 525 -6.01 3.91 -11.92
CA GLY A 525 -6.07 2.80 -10.98
C GLY A 525 -5.20 1.64 -11.45
N SER A 526 -4.55 0.95 -10.52
CA SER A 526 -3.91 -0.35 -10.80
C SER A 526 -4.93 -1.44 -11.11
N ALA A 527 -4.47 -2.66 -11.45
CA ALA A 527 -5.35 -3.81 -11.52
C ALA A 527 -6.06 -4.08 -10.18
N ASN A 528 -5.32 -3.86 -9.06
CA ASN A 528 -5.83 -4.01 -7.69
C ASN A 528 -6.91 -2.97 -7.41
N TYR A 529 -6.78 -1.73 -7.89
CA TYR A 529 -7.83 -0.71 -7.77
C TYR A 529 -9.14 -1.15 -8.38
N GLU A 530 -9.12 -1.77 -9.56
CA GLU A 530 -10.35 -2.25 -10.20
C GLU A 530 -11.00 -3.39 -9.39
N VAL A 531 -10.20 -4.27 -8.79
CA VAL A 531 -10.70 -5.31 -7.87
C VAL A 531 -11.30 -4.70 -6.61
N GLN A 532 -10.55 -3.85 -5.91
CA GLN A 532 -11.01 -3.16 -4.70
C GLN A 532 -12.31 -2.43 -4.97
N LYS A 533 -12.34 -1.61 -6.03
CA LYS A 533 -13.54 -0.87 -6.45
C LYS A 533 -14.73 -1.78 -6.69
N LEU A 534 -14.56 -2.93 -7.36
CA LEU A 534 -15.67 -3.84 -7.59
C LEU A 534 -16.18 -4.50 -6.32
N PHE A 535 -15.29 -4.96 -5.42
CA PHE A 535 -15.70 -5.53 -4.14
C PHE A 535 -16.43 -4.50 -3.28
N MET A 536 -15.84 -3.31 -3.11
CA MET A 536 -16.40 -2.21 -2.31
C MET A 536 -17.77 -1.75 -2.81
N ASN A 537 -17.98 -1.72 -4.13
CA ASN A 537 -19.25 -1.34 -4.73
C ASN A 537 -20.28 -2.49 -4.84
N ASN A 538 -19.90 -3.70 -4.41
CA ASN A 538 -20.77 -4.88 -4.48
C ASN A 538 -20.75 -5.70 -3.17
N THR A 539 -20.41 -5.10 -2.02
CA THR A 539 -20.27 -5.81 -0.74
C THR A 539 -21.54 -6.58 -0.35
N GLY A 540 -22.70 -5.92 -0.34
CA GLY A 540 -23.93 -6.45 0.27
C GLY A 540 -23.96 -6.24 1.79
N ASP A 541 -25.10 -6.45 2.42
CA ASP A 541 -25.36 -6.17 3.85
C ASP A 541 -25.19 -7.43 4.72
N ARG A 542 -25.24 -8.62 4.11
CA ARG A 542 -25.12 -9.89 4.84
C ARG A 542 -24.50 -10.98 3.97
N VAL A 543 -23.65 -11.80 4.58
CA VAL A 543 -23.15 -13.04 3.97
C VAL A 543 -24.29 -14.04 3.87
N VAL A 544 -24.41 -14.68 2.71
CA VAL A 544 -25.25 -15.85 2.50
C VAL A 544 -24.33 -17.06 2.47
N PRO A 545 -24.41 -17.98 3.45
CA PRO A 545 -23.47 -19.10 3.55
C PRO A 545 -23.40 -19.88 2.24
N SER A 546 -22.19 -20.15 1.77
CA SER A 546 -21.97 -20.86 0.52
C SER A 546 -20.69 -21.67 0.54
N THR A 547 -20.67 -22.76 -0.21
CA THR A 547 -19.52 -23.65 -0.36
C THR A 547 -19.25 -23.92 -1.83
N ALA A 548 -17.98 -24.03 -2.21
CA ALA A 548 -17.58 -24.54 -3.51
C ALA A 548 -16.83 -25.86 -3.37
N THR A 549 -16.85 -26.66 -4.43
CA THR A 549 -15.95 -27.81 -4.57
C THR A 549 -14.50 -27.34 -4.54
N GLY A 550 -13.65 -28.01 -3.76
CA GLY A 550 -12.23 -27.68 -3.67
C GLY A 550 -11.50 -27.86 -5.02
N THR A 551 -10.49 -27.03 -5.26
CA THR A 551 -9.57 -27.21 -6.39
C THR A 551 -8.65 -28.40 -6.11
N PRO A 552 -8.39 -29.29 -7.09
CA PRO A 552 -7.38 -30.33 -6.93
C PRO A 552 -6.01 -29.72 -6.60
N SER A 553 -5.46 -30.03 -5.43
CA SER A 553 -4.09 -29.63 -5.09
C SER A 553 -3.11 -30.61 -5.72
N VAL A 554 -2.28 -30.12 -6.64
CA VAL A 554 -1.16 -30.87 -7.22
C VAL A 554 0.14 -30.40 -6.59
N SER A 555 0.50 -30.94 -5.43
CA SER A 555 1.79 -30.62 -4.79
C SER A 555 2.81 -31.73 -5.05
N GLY A 556 3.94 -31.35 -5.63
CA GLY A 556 5.16 -32.16 -5.72
C GLY A 556 6.12 -31.85 -4.56
N PRO A 557 7.23 -32.63 -4.43
CA PRO A 557 8.27 -32.30 -3.46
C PRO A 557 8.87 -30.91 -3.74
N ILE A 558 9.50 -30.30 -2.74
CA ILE A 558 10.36 -29.14 -2.94
C ILE A 558 11.50 -29.60 -3.86
N THR A 559 11.66 -28.89 -4.99
CA THR A 559 12.74 -29.14 -5.92
C THR A 559 13.59 -27.90 -6.10
N GLY A 560 14.87 -28.07 -6.38
CA GLY A 560 15.77 -27.00 -6.78
C GLY A 560 17.19 -27.18 -6.26
N GLY A 561 18.11 -26.44 -6.88
CA GLY A 561 19.49 -26.33 -6.44
C GLY A 561 19.63 -25.57 -5.11
N VAL A 562 20.85 -25.13 -4.84
CA VAL A 562 21.23 -24.43 -3.61
C VAL A 562 21.86 -23.09 -3.93
N GLY A 563 21.93 -22.19 -2.94
CA GLY A 563 22.52 -20.87 -3.12
C GLY A 563 23.14 -20.31 -1.86
N LEU A 564 24.00 -19.31 -2.05
CA LEU A 564 24.62 -18.51 -0.98
C LEU A 564 24.26 -17.05 -1.24
N SER A 565 23.96 -16.28 -0.21
CA SER A 565 23.58 -14.88 -0.37
C SER A 565 23.86 -14.06 0.88
N THR A 566 23.91 -12.75 0.77
CA THR A 566 24.06 -11.82 1.89
C THR A 566 23.07 -10.67 1.70
N TRP A 567 22.78 -9.97 2.80
CA TRP A 567 22.00 -8.74 2.80
C TRP A 567 22.70 -7.70 3.67
N ALA A 568 23.17 -6.60 3.08
CA ALA A 568 23.94 -5.55 3.77
C ALA A 568 25.06 -6.10 4.70
N THR A 569 25.73 -7.17 4.25
CA THR A 569 26.70 -7.93 5.04
C THR A 569 27.76 -8.57 4.15
N SER A 570 29.01 -8.60 4.60
CA SER A 570 30.07 -9.42 4.00
C SER A 570 30.20 -10.72 4.79
N ALA A 571 30.22 -11.84 4.09
CA ALA A 571 30.36 -13.18 4.67
C ALA A 571 31.25 -14.07 3.79
N ALA A 572 31.93 -15.02 4.44
CA ALA A 572 32.66 -16.08 3.76
C ALA A 572 31.94 -17.40 3.94
N TYR A 573 31.91 -18.19 2.87
CA TYR A 573 31.32 -19.52 2.81
C TYR A 573 32.38 -20.54 2.46
N ASP A 574 32.22 -21.72 3.03
CA ASP A 574 33.15 -22.83 2.93
C ASP A 574 32.40 -24.16 3.10
N ASP A 575 33.06 -25.27 2.77
CA ASP A 575 32.58 -26.65 3.00
C ASP A 575 31.15 -26.91 2.50
N VAL A 576 30.77 -26.41 1.32
CA VAL A 576 29.42 -26.65 0.77
C VAL A 576 29.31 -28.10 0.31
N LYS A 577 28.34 -28.84 0.85
CA LYS A 577 28.07 -30.22 0.46
C LYS A 577 26.57 -30.48 0.33
N VAL A 578 26.14 -30.99 -0.82
CA VAL A 578 24.77 -31.45 -1.06
C VAL A 578 24.79 -32.96 -1.25
N THR A 579 24.00 -33.68 -0.45
CA THR A 579 23.90 -35.14 -0.49
C THR A 579 22.46 -35.55 -0.71
N SER A 580 22.18 -36.46 -1.64
CA SER A 580 20.85 -37.02 -1.84
C SER A 580 20.39 -37.84 -0.64
N ALA A 581 19.10 -38.14 -0.54
CA ALA A 581 18.54 -39.00 0.50
C ALA A 581 19.19 -40.40 0.57
N ASP A 582 19.70 -40.91 -0.56
CA ASP A 582 20.39 -42.21 -0.65
C ASP A 582 21.89 -42.13 -0.31
N GLY A 583 22.41 -40.94 0.01
CA GLY A 583 23.80 -40.72 0.41
C GLY A 583 24.76 -40.38 -0.74
N GLU A 584 24.26 -40.18 -1.96
CA GLU A 584 25.08 -39.75 -3.11
C GLU A 584 25.45 -38.27 -2.97
N THR A 585 26.72 -37.91 -3.19
CA THR A 585 27.14 -36.51 -3.21
C THR A 585 26.74 -35.86 -4.53
N LEU A 586 25.76 -34.95 -4.48
CA LEU A 586 25.26 -34.19 -5.62
C LEU A 586 26.14 -32.97 -5.92
N LEU A 587 26.63 -32.30 -4.88
CA LEU A 587 27.57 -31.18 -4.95
C LEU A 587 28.56 -31.26 -3.79
N SER A 588 29.81 -30.89 -4.05
CA SER A 588 30.82 -30.63 -3.03
C SER A 588 31.73 -29.52 -3.54
N ASP A 589 31.93 -28.50 -2.71
CA ASP A 589 32.80 -27.35 -3.01
C ASP A 589 33.36 -26.78 -1.70
N ASP A 590 34.67 -26.89 -1.51
CA ASP A 590 35.42 -26.34 -0.38
C ASP A 590 36.16 -25.04 -0.76
N PHE A 591 35.90 -24.52 -1.97
CA PHE A 591 36.50 -23.29 -2.52
C PHE A 591 38.03 -23.20 -2.46
N SER A 592 38.74 -24.32 -2.29
CA SER A 592 40.21 -24.38 -2.36
C SER A 592 40.76 -24.12 -3.77
N GLY A 593 39.89 -24.26 -4.79
CA GLY A 593 40.17 -23.99 -6.20
C GLY A 593 39.52 -22.70 -6.72
N ASP A 594 38.48 -22.84 -7.54
CA ASP A 594 37.68 -21.74 -8.08
C ASP A 594 36.19 -21.90 -7.70
N ALA A 595 35.37 -20.90 -8.02
CA ALA A 595 33.91 -20.93 -7.80
C ALA A 595 33.13 -21.08 -9.12
N SER A 596 33.70 -21.76 -10.14
CA SER A 596 33.11 -21.84 -11.50
C SER A 596 31.76 -22.57 -11.56
N ARG A 597 31.41 -23.33 -10.52
CA ARG A 597 30.13 -24.03 -10.37
C ARG A 597 28.97 -23.11 -9.93
N TRP A 598 29.27 -21.87 -9.55
CA TRP A 598 28.32 -20.93 -8.99
C TRP A 598 27.96 -19.85 -10.01
N ALA A 599 26.67 -19.76 -10.34
CA ALA A 599 26.13 -18.74 -11.22
C ALA A 599 25.75 -17.49 -10.42
N HIS A 600 26.22 -16.33 -10.87
CA HIS A 600 25.91 -15.05 -10.25
C HIS A 600 24.60 -14.50 -10.80
N SER A 601 23.61 -14.32 -9.93
CA SER A 601 22.29 -13.81 -10.32
C SER A 601 21.86 -12.55 -9.54
N GLY A 602 22.56 -12.23 -8.44
CA GLY A 602 22.31 -11.07 -7.60
C GLY A 602 23.24 -9.88 -7.81
N ALA A 603 23.15 -8.90 -6.91
CA ALA A 603 24.12 -7.81 -6.77
C ALA A 603 25.35 -8.23 -5.94
N GLY A 604 26.23 -7.29 -5.59
CA GLY A 604 27.39 -7.54 -4.74
C GLY A 604 28.63 -8.01 -5.50
N SER A 605 29.69 -8.30 -4.73
CA SER A 605 31.01 -8.66 -5.27
C SER A 605 31.50 -9.96 -4.64
N TRP A 606 31.62 -11.01 -5.45
CA TRP A 606 32.01 -12.35 -5.02
C TRP A 606 33.39 -12.75 -5.51
N THR A 607 34.21 -13.32 -4.65
CA THR A 607 35.57 -13.76 -4.98
C THR A 607 36.05 -14.84 -4.02
N VAL A 608 36.87 -15.77 -4.52
CA VAL A 608 37.55 -16.75 -3.67
C VAL A 608 38.74 -16.08 -2.99
N GLN A 609 38.76 -16.10 -1.65
CA GLN A 609 39.83 -15.53 -0.82
C GLN A 609 40.20 -16.53 0.27
N ASP A 610 41.50 -16.84 0.39
CA ASP A 610 42.03 -17.74 1.42
C ASP A 610 41.31 -19.11 1.49
N GLY A 611 40.89 -19.63 0.33
CA GLY A 611 40.16 -20.90 0.22
C GLY A 611 38.67 -20.81 0.57
N GLN A 612 38.09 -19.61 0.72
CA GLN A 612 36.67 -19.41 1.00
C GLN A 612 36.01 -18.60 -0.11
N TYR A 613 34.71 -18.80 -0.35
CA TYR A 613 33.97 -17.95 -1.27
C TYR A 613 33.35 -16.77 -0.52
N VAL A 614 33.82 -15.57 -0.83
CA VAL A 614 33.55 -14.37 -0.04
C VAL A 614 32.71 -13.39 -0.85
N GLN A 615 31.58 -13.02 -0.27
CA GLN A 615 30.89 -11.79 -0.64
C GLN A 615 31.58 -10.65 0.11
N THR A 616 32.13 -9.69 -0.63
CA THR A 616 32.99 -8.62 -0.08
C THR A 616 32.31 -7.27 0.10
N ASP A 617 31.13 -7.07 -0.50
CA ASP A 617 30.39 -5.82 -0.43
C ASP A 617 29.37 -5.83 0.72
N ALA A 618 29.77 -5.30 1.86
CA ALA A 618 28.95 -5.22 3.06
C ALA A 618 27.76 -4.24 2.98
N ALA A 619 27.56 -3.54 1.86
CA ALA A 619 26.40 -2.69 1.63
C ALA A 619 25.42 -3.30 0.60
N ALA A 620 25.84 -4.29 -0.17
CA ALA A 620 25.00 -4.90 -1.19
C ALA A 620 23.89 -5.76 -0.58
N GLU A 621 22.73 -5.74 -1.23
CA GLU A 621 21.56 -6.56 -0.91
C GLU A 621 21.25 -7.49 -2.08
N ASN A 622 20.48 -8.56 -1.86
CA ASN A 622 20.13 -9.54 -2.90
C ASN A 622 21.36 -10.10 -3.66
N THR A 623 22.35 -10.63 -2.95
CA THR A 623 23.64 -11.00 -3.55
C THR A 623 23.73 -12.46 -4.00
N MET A 624 22.60 -13.08 -4.34
CA MET A 624 22.52 -14.54 -4.48
C MET A 624 23.44 -15.08 -5.59
N VAL A 625 24.15 -16.15 -5.26
CA VAL A 625 24.85 -17.05 -6.19
C VAL A 625 24.25 -18.45 -6.05
N THR A 626 24.12 -19.18 -7.14
CA THR A 626 23.40 -20.48 -7.16
C THR A 626 24.21 -21.58 -7.82
N ALA A 627 24.02 -22.81 -7.38
CA ALA A 627 24.62 -24.01 -7.95
C ALA A 627 23.65 -25.20 -7.88
N GLY A 628 23.85 -26.18 -8.77
CA GLY A 628 23.08 -27.42 -8.80
C GLY A 628 21.97 -27.45 -9.85
N ASP A 629 21.11 -28.47 -9.75
CA ASP A 629 20.05 -28.76 -10.72
C ASP A 629 18.66 -28.40 -10.15
N PRO A 630 17.83 -27.63 -10.89
CA PRO A 630 16.44 -27.34 -10.51
C PRO A 630 15.55 -28.58 -10.21
N ALA A 631 15.95 -29.76 -10.69
CA ALA A 631 15.25 -31.02 -10.47
C ALA A 631 15.65 -31.74 -9.17
N TRP A 632 16.69 -31.32 -8.45
CA TRP A 632 17.07 -31.95 -7.17
C TRP A 632 15.94 -31.87 -6.17
N HIS A 633 15.71 -32.95 -5.45
CA HIS A 633 14.74 -33.06 -4.36
C HIS A 633 15.30 -34.01 -3.30
N ASP A 634 14.68 -34.05 -2.12
CA ASP A 634 15.06 -34.97 -1.04
C ASP A 634 16.58 -35.01 -0.77
N TYR A 635 17.16 -33.89 -0.32
CA TYR A 635 18.59 -33.76 -0.08
C TYR A 635 18.94 -33.09 1.26
N ASP A 636 20.19 -33.28 1.67
CA ASP A 636 20.83 -32.58 2.79
C ASP A 636 21.85 -31.60 2.22
N LEU A 637 21.72 -30.31 2.58
CA LEU A 637 22.68 -29.25 2.29
C LEU A 637 23.43 -28.92 3.59
N HIS A 638 24.75 -29.01 3.54
CA HIS A 638 25.67 -28.53 4.57
C HIS A 638 26.47 -27.35 4.02
N VAL A 639 26.64 -26.31 4.84
CA VAL A 639 27.45 -25.12 4.54
C VAL A 639 28.12 -24.63 5.81
N ARG A 640 29.38 -24.22 5.74
CA ARG A 640 30.05 -23.45 6.78
C ARG A 640 30.08 -21.98 6.40
N ALA A 641 29.59 -21.09 7.27
CA ALA A 641 29.56 -19.66 6.98
C ALA A 641 30.13 -18.81 8.12
N THR A 642 30.76 -17.68 7.79
CA THR A 642 31.34 -16.74 8.75
C THR A 642 30.99 -15.31 8.35
N LYS A 643 30.25 -14.59 9.21
CA LYS A 643 30.03 -13.15 9.05
C LYS A 643 31.37 -12.41 9.21
N LYS A 644 31.76 -11.58 8.25
CA LYS A 644 33.01 -10.80 8.28
C LYS A 644 32.76 -9.35 8.72
N SER A 645 31.70 -8.70 8.23
CA SER A 645 31.30 -7.33 8.62
C SER A 645 29.90 -7.01 8.11
N GLY A 646 29.30 -5.89 8.53
CA GLY A 646 27.99 -5.42 8.04
C GLY A 646 26.87 -5.51 9.08
N LYS A 647 25.67 -5.11 8.67
CA LYS A 647 24.52 -4.90 9.56
C LYS A 647 23.78 -6.20 9.90
N GLU A 648 23.76 -7.17 8.99
CA GLU A 648 23.02 -8.43 9.14
C GLU A 648 23.98 -9.63 9.22
N GLY A 649 23.52 -10.85 8.95
CA GLY A 649 24.34 -12.04 8.86
C GLY A 649 24.45 -12.58 7.44
N PHE A 650 24.10 -13.85 7.24
CA PHE A 650 24.28 -14.54 5.95
C PHE A 650 23.04 -15.35 5.60
N LEU A 651 22.92 -15.72 4.33
CA LEU A 651 21.76 -16.45 3.81
C LEU A 651 22.20 -17.71 3.08
N VAL A 652 21.47 -18.80 3.33
CA VAL A 652 21.63 -20.08 2.65
C VAL A 652 20.34 -20.41 1.92
N ALA A 653 20.39 -20.50 0.59
CA ALA A 653 19.24 -20.79 -0.25
C ALA A 653 19.17 -22.29 -0.60
N PHE A 654 17.94 -22.79 -0.70
CA PHE A 654 17.62 -24.17 -1.06
C PHE A 654 16.31 -24.20 -1.85
N GLY A 655 16.04 -25.31 -2.54
CA GLY A 655 14.91 -25.42 -3.46
C GLY A 655 14.94 -24.34 -4.55
N VAL A 656 16.14 -23.92 -4.97
CA VAL A 656 16.31 -22.83 -5.93
C VAL A 656 16.00 -23.33 -7.34
N LYS A 657 14.89 -22.88 -7.91
CA LYS A 657 14.52 -23.19 -9.30
C LYS A 657 15.01 -22.11 -10.26
N ASP A 658 14.84 -20.86 -9.84
CA ASP A 658 15.24 -19.66 -10.56
C ASP A 658 15.32 -18.46 -9.58
N THR A 659 15.50 -17.25 -10.10
CA THR A 659 15.64 -16.02 -9.30
C THR A 659 14.34 -15.50 -8.69
N GLY A 660 13.18 -16.04 -9.07
CA GLY A 660 11.87 -15.72 -8.52
C GLY A 660 11.28 -16.82 -7.64
N ASN A 661 11.82 -18.05 -7.72
CA ASN A 661 11.28 -19.24 -7.05
C ASN A 661 12.37 -19.97 -6.27
N TYR A 662 12.42 -19.74 -4.96
CA TYR A 662 13.41 -20.33 -4.05
C TYR A 662 12.96 -20.24 -2.59
N TYR A 663 13.68 -20.95 -1.72
CA TYR A 663 13.64 -20.71 -0.29
C TYR A 663 15.01 -20.21 0.14
N TRP A 664 15.06 -19.41 1.19
CA TRP A 664 16.31 -19.15 1.88
C TRP A 664 16.13 -19.10 3.38
N TRP A 665 17.20 -19.43 4.08
CA TRP A 665 17.32 -19.21 5.50
C TRP A 665 18.16 -17.96 5.73
N ASN A 666 17.49 -16.88 6.11
CA ASN A 666 18.11 -15.62 6.50
C ASN A 666 18.55 -15.70 7.97
N LEU A 667 19.85 -15.75 8.21
CA LEU A 667 20.44 -15.87 9.54
C LEU A 667 20.99 -14.52 9.98
N GLY A 668 20.38 -13.91 11.01
CA GLY A 668 20.77 -12.59 11.50
C GLY A 668 20.32 -11.43 10.61
N GLY A 669 19.11 -11.51 10.04
CA GLY A 669 18.44 -10.41 9.34
C GLY A 669 17.89 -9.32 10.27
N TRP A 670 17.26 -8.30 9.68
CA TRP A 670 16.62 -7.17 10.36
C TRP A 670 17.55 -6.45 11.35
N ASN A 671 18.75 -6.06 10.87
CA ASN A 671 19.84 -5.55 11.72
C ASN A 671 20.35 -6.56 12.77
N ASN A 672 20.42 -7.84 12.40
CA ASN A 672 20.99 -8.91 13.22
C ASN A 672 20.22 -9.18 14.53
N THR A 673 18.90 -9.06 14.49
CA THR A 673 18.02 -9.33 15.63
C THR A 673 17.13 -10.55 15.45
N GLN A 674 17.01 -11.06 14.23
CA GLN A 674 16.12 -12.17 13.91
C GLN A 674 16.72 -13.07 12.82
N SER A 675 16.33 -14.35 12.82
CA SER A 675 16.54 -15.26 11.71
C SER A 675 15.19 -15.79 11.22
N ALA A 676 15.05 -15.97 9.91
CA ALA A 676 13.80 -16.39 9.29
C ALA A 676 14.02 -17.27 8.06
N VAL A 677 13.03 -18.10 7.75
CA VAL A 677 12.91 -18.77 6.46
C VAL A 677 11.90 -18.03 5.63
N GLU A 678 12.30 -17.60 4.44
CA GLU A 678 11.41 -16.95 3.49
C GLU A 678 11.31 -17.80 2.22
N GLN A 679 10.11 -17.82 1.64
CA GLN A 679 9.83 -18.40 0.33
C GLN A 679 9.61 -17.26 -0.66
N ALA A 680 10.34 -17.30 -1.78
CA ALA A 680 10.04 -16.52 -2.95
C ALA A 680 9.20 -17.37 -3.92
N SER A 681 8.07 -16.83 -4.37
CA SER A 681 7.24 -17.38 -5.43
C SER A 681 6.94 -16.28 -6.43
N ASP A 682 7.38 -16.47 -7.68
CA ASP A 682 7.21 -15.49 -8.76
C ASP A 682 7.70 -14.08 -8.36
N GLY A 683 8.80 -14.03 -7.61
CA GLY A 683 9.43 -12.82 -7.11
C GLY A 683 8.81 -12.23 -5.83
N GLY A 684 7.57 -12.58 -5.50
CA GLY A 684 6.95 -12.20 -4.22
C GLY A 684 7.48 -13.06 -3.07
N LYS A 685 7.70 -12.46 -1.90
CA LYS A 685 8.24 -13.13 -0.72
C LYS A 685 7.20 -13.28 0.39
N SER A 686 7.31 -14.37 1.13
CA SER A 686 6.52 -14.67 2.31
C SER A 686 7.38 -15.38 3.36
N THR A 687 7.18 -15.05 4.64
CA THR A 687 7.89 -15.69 5.75
C THR A 687 7.18 -16.97 6.16
N LEU A 688 7.91 -18.08 6.23
CA LEU A 688 7.38 -19.39 6.65
C LEU A 688 7.63 -19.69 8.13
N LEU A 689 8.75 -19.21 8.66
CA LEU A 689 9.17 -19.43 10.03
C LEU A 689 10.13 -18.32 10.45
N SER A 690 9.99 -17.78 11.66
CA SER A 690 10.92 -16.78 12.18
C SER A 690 11.18 -16.94 13.68
N LYS A 691 12.41 -16.59 14.12
CA LYS A 691 12.83 -16.61 15.53
C LYS A 691 13.82 -15.49 15.82
N ALA A 692 13.72 -14.89 17.00
CA ALA A 692 14.75 -13.95 17.46
C ALA A 692 16.12 -14.63 17.54
N GLY A 693 17.18 -13.93 17.15
CA GLY A 693 18.55 -14.48 17.11
C GLY A 693 19.54 -13.57 16.39
N SER A 694 20.83 -13.79 16.61
CA SER A 694 21.89 -12.98 16.01
C SER A 694 23.09 -13.84 15.61
N ILE A 695 23.83 -13.39 14.60
CA ILE A 695 25.08 -13.97 14.13
C ILE A 695 26.27 -13.13 14.60
N GLU A 696 27.25 -13.79 15.19
CA GLU A 696 28.48 -13.18 15.71
C GLU A 696 29.49 -12.98 14.57
N THR A 697 30.01 -11.76 14.46
CA THR A 697 31.08 -11.44 13.51
C THR A 697 32.36 -12.21 13.85
N GLY A 698 32.94 -12.88 12.87
CA GLY A 698 34.19 -13.63 12.98
C GLY A 698 34.03 -15.06 13.50
N ARG A 699 32.84 -15.46 13.96
CA ARG A 699 32.53 -16.85 14.33
C ARG A 699 32.08 -17.64 13.10
N ALA A 700 32.63 -18.84 12.94
CA ALA A 700 32.15 -19.79 11.95
C ALA A 700 30.96 -20.57 12.50
N TYR A 701 29.96 -20.78 11.65
CA TYR A 701 28.75 -21.53 11.94
C TYR A 701 28.63 -22.71 10.97
N ASP A 702 28.25 -23.86 11.50
CA ASP A 702 27.91 -25.04 10.70
C ASP A 702 26.39 -25.05 10.48
N ILE A 703 25.95 -25.10 9.21
CA ILE A 703 24.55 -24.90 8.81
C ILE A 703 24.10 -26.12 8.03
N ASP A 704 23.04 -26.78 8.50
CA ASP A 704 22.45 -27.92 7.79
C ASP A 704 20.97 -27.67 7.46
N VAL A 705 20.60 -27.92 6.20
CA VAL A 705 19.22 -27.89 5.71
C VAL A 705 18.86 -29.26 5.17
N LYS A 706 17.86 -29.90 5.77
CA LYS A 706 17.36 -31.22 5.35
C LYS A 706 16.00 -31.08 4.70
N VAL A 707 15.91 -31.39 3.41
CA VAL A 707 14.68 -31.32 2.62
C VAL A 707 14.16 -32.74 2.40
N ARG A 708 12.92 -33.04 2.79
CA ARG A 708 12.26 -34.33 2.56
C ARG A 708 10.81 -34.11 2.11
N GLY A 709 10.51 -34.39 0.84
CA GLY A 709 9.26 -34.00 0.22
C GLY A 709 9.05 -32.49 0.34
N ARG A 710 8.09 -32.08 1.17
CA ARG A 710 7.80 -30.66 1.50
C ARG A 710 8.13 -30.28 2.94
N GLN A 711 8.67 -31.23 3.71
CA GLN A 711 9.18 -31.00 5.06
C GLN A 711 10.63 -30.51 4.97
N VAL A 712 10.93 -29.45 5.71
CA VAL A 712 12.29 -28.93 5.90
C VAL A 712 12.63 -28.95 7.39
N THR A 713 13.85 -29.33 7.71
CA THR A 713 14.42 -29.25 9.07
C THR A 713 15.78 -28.58 9.00
N LEU A 714 16.02 -27.63 9.91
CA LEU A 714 17.13 -26.70 9.89
C LEU A 714 17.96 -26.88 11.16
N TYR A 715 19.28 -26.96 11.02
CA TYR A 715 20.21 -27.07 12.13
C TYR A 715 21.28 -25.98 12.04
N LEU A 716 21.59 -25.38 13.19
CA LEU A 716 22.67 -24.42 13.36
C LEU A 716 23.61 -24.96 14.44
N ASP A 717 24.88 -25.16 14.11
CA ASP A 717 25.90 -25.76 14.97
C ASP A 717 25.49 -27.14 15.54
N GLY A 718 24.76 -27.91 14.75
CA GLY A 718 24.28 -29.24 15.10
C GLY A 718 23.03 -29.26 16.00
N GLU A 719 22.54 -28.12 16.46
CA GLU A 719 21.28 -27.99 17.19
C GLU A 719 20.12 -27.71 16.23
N GLU A 720 18.97 -28.36 16.42
CA GLU A 720 17.79 -28.09 15.59
C GLU A 720 17.30 -26.66 15.84
N TRP A 721 17.44 -25.82 14.83
CA TRP A 721 16.94 -24.45 14.87
C TRP A 721 15.43 -24.41 14.62
N GLY A 722 14.89 -25.27 13.76
CA GLY A 722 13.45 -25.40 13.52
C GLY A 722 13.10 -26.21 12.27
N GLY A 723 11.80 -26.32 11.98
CA GLY A 723 11.31 -27.01 10.80
C GLY A 723 9.91 -26.56 10.41
N PHE A 724 9.56 -26.74 9.15
CA PHE A 724 8.25 -26.41 8.59
C PHE A 724 7.85 -27.39 7.49
N THR A 725 6.57 -27.44 7.19
CA THR A 725 6.01 -28.15 6.04
C THR A 725 5.29 -27.14 5.16
N ASP A 726 5.70 -27.01 3.91
CA ASP A 726 5.03 -26.11 2.96
C ASP A 726 3.90 -26.86 2.22
N ASP A 727 2.94 -27.49 2.89
CA ASP A 727 1.90 -28.29 2.23
C ASP A 727 0.54 -27.59 2.10
N LYS A 728 0.45 -26.31 2.46
CA LYS A 728 -0.80 -25.55 2.39
C LYS A 728 -1.23 -25.39 0.91
N PRO A 729 -2.41 -25.90 0.52
CA PRO A 729 -2.86 -25.82 -0.86
C PRO A 729 -3.18 -24.37 -1.22
N ALA A 730 -2.69 -23.91 -2.36
CA ALA A 730 -3.23 -22.69 -2.97
C ALA A 730 -4.63 -23.00 -3.49
N GLU A 731 -5.58 -22.11 -3.21
CA GLU A 731 -6.97 -22.36 -3.54
C GLU A 731 -7.52 -21.37 -4.59
N PRO A 732 -7.22 -21.55 -5.89
CA PRO A 732 -7.42 -20.53 -6.93
C PRO A 732 -8.88 -20.37 -7.39
N PHE A 733 -9.81 -21.24 -6.98
CA PHE A 733 -11.24 -21.09 -7.29
C PHE A 733 -12.03 -20.79 -6.01
N ARG A 734 -12.40 -19.52 -5.80
CA ARG A 734 -13.06 -19.04 -4.58
C ARG A 734 -14.36 -18.31 -4.87
N GLN A 735 -15.22 -18.28 -3.87
CA GLN A 735 -16.52 -17.64 -3.93
C GLN A 735 -16.93 -17.06 -2.59
N THR A 736 -17.70 -15.99 -2.66
CA THR A 736 -18.55 -15.55 -1.55
C THR A 736 -19.89 -15.11 -2.13
N VAL A 737 -20.96 -15.27 -1.36
CA VAL A 737 -22.29 -14.83 -1.73
C VAL A 737 -22.79 -13.89 -0.67
N THR A 738 -23.28 -12.74 -1.08
CA THR A 738 -23.86 -11.76 -0.17
C THR A 738 -25.25 -11.36 -0.63
N ARG A 739 -26.01 -10.76 0.28
CA ARG A 739 -27.34 -10.21 0.05
C ARG A 739 -27.29 -8.71 0.18
N ASP A 740 -27.84 -8.00 -0.79
CA ASP A 740 -28.07 -6.56 -0.74
C ASP A 740 -29.55 -6.34 -0.36
N ASP A 741 -29.79 -5.93 0.88
CA ASP A 741 -31.13 -5.77 1.48
C ASP A 741 -31.89 -4.61 0.83
N ARG A 742 -31.17 -3.57 0.38
CA ARG A 742 -31.77 -2.41 -0.30
C ARG A 742 -32.36 -2.79 -1.65
N THR A 743 -31.70 -3.67 -2.40
CA THR A 743 -32.12 -4.06 -3.76
C THR A 743 -32.84 -5.42 -3.82
N GLY A 744 -32.70 -6.25 -2.78
CA GLY A 744 -33.18 -7.62 -2.74
C GLY A 744 -32.39 -8.55 -3.68
N GLU A 745 -31.12 -8.27 -3.91
CA GLU A 745 -30.26 -9.03 -4.81
C GLU A 745 -29.34 -9.99 -4.03
N LEU A 746 -29.17 -11.20 -4.56
CA LEU A 746 -28.03 -12.04 -4.23
C LEU A 746 -26.86 -11.64 -5.13
N ILE A 747 -25.70 -11.42 -4.54
CA ILE A 747 -24.46 -11.09 -5.25
C ILE A 747 -23.55 -12.31 -5.13
N VAL A 748 -23.44 -13.10 -6.20
CA VAL A 748 -22.52 -14.24 -6.27
C VAL A 748 -21.20 -13.73 -6.85
N LYS A 749 -20.15 -13.70 -6.01
CA LYS A 749 -18.81 -13.26 -6.37
C LYS A 749 -17.95 -14.50 -6.54
N VAL A 750 -17.34 -14.68 -7.71
CA VAL A 750 -16.49 -15.84 -8.01
C VAL A 750 -15.16 -15.37 -8.55
N VAL A 751 -14.10 -15.92 -7.99
CA VAL A 751 -12.71 -15.72 -8.38
C VAL A 751 -12.22 -17.02 -8.99
N ASN A 752 -11.74 -16.96 -10.22
CA ASN A 752 -11.08 -18.04 -10.92
C ASN A 752 -9.65 -17.62 -11.29
N ALA A 753 -8.70 -17.89 -10.39
CA ALA A 753 -7.27 -17.63 -10.57
C ALA A 753 -6.52 -18.71 -11.38
N GLN A 754 -7.26 -19.59 -12.06
CA GLN A 754 -6.71 -20.63 -12.92
C GLN A 754 -6.59 -20.12 -14.36
N ASP A 755 -5.67 -20.72 -15.12
CA ASP A 755 -5.47 -20.46 -16.55
C ASP A 755 -6.54 -21.10 -17.46
N THR A 756 -7.50 -21.80 -16.86
CA THR A 756 -8.62 -22.46 -17.54
C THR A 756 -9.96 -21.91 -17.07
N ALA A 757 -10.92 -21.88 -17.98
CA ALA A 757 -12.29 -21.49 -17.64
C ALA A 757 -12.94 -22.56 -16.75
N ALA A 758 -13.67 -22.14 -15.73
CA ALA A 758 -14.31 -23.02 -14.74
C ALA A 758 -15.81 -23.14 -15.03
N ARG A 759 -16.25 -24.26 -15.61
CA ARG A 759 -17.68 -24.52 -15.82
C ARG A 759 -18.30 -25.00 -14.51
N THR A 760 -19.20 -24.21 -13.95
CA THR A 760 -19.65 -24.37 -12.57
C THR A 760 -21.16 -24.56 -12.50
N ALA A 761 -21.60 -25.61 -11.81
CA ALA A 761 -22.99 -25.76 -11.39
C ALA A 761 -23.24 -24.87 -10.17
N VAL A 762 -24.19 -23.94 -10.25
CA VAL A 762 -24.57 -23.03 -9.17
C VAL A 762 -25.95 -23.40 -8.68
N ASP A 763 -26.03 -23.86 -7.43
CA ASP A 763 -27.26 -24.14 -6.70
C ASP A 763 -27.49 -23.05 -5.65
N LEU A 764 -28.55 -22.26 -5.83
CA LEU A 764 -28.95 -21.18 -4.93
C LEU A 764 -29.82 -21.67 -3.76
N GLY A 765 -29.83 -22.98 -3.48
CA GLY A 765 -30.55 -23.60 -2.37
C GLY A 765 -32.06 -23.43 -2.46
N GLY A 766 -32.61 -23.43 -3.68
CA GLY A 766 -34.05 -23.23 -3.92
C GLY A 766 -34.53 -21.78 -3.85
N ALA A 767 -33.62 -20.80 -3.76
CA ALA A 767 -33.99 -19.38 -3.80
C ALA A 767 -34.76 -19.05 -5.09
N LYS A 768 -35.90 -18.34 -4.94
CA LYS A 768 -36.66 -17.85 -6.09
C LYS A 768 -36.00 -16.60 -6.63
N VAL A 769 -35.53 -16.67 -7.86
CA VAL A 769 -34.78 -15.59 -8.50
C VAL A 769 -35.35 -15.18 -9.85
N ALA A 770 -35.01 -13.97 -10.28
CA ALA A 770 -35.24 -13.52 -11.63
C ALA A 770 -34.42 -14.35 -12.62
N SER A 771 -34.93 -14.51 -13.85
CA SER A 771 -34.25 -15.27 -14.90
C SER A 771 -33.06 -14.52 -15.53
N ARG A 772 -32.82 -13.28 -15.10
CA ARG A 772 -31.75 -12.43 -15.58
C ARG A 772 -30.88 -11.97 -14.42
N ALA A 773 -29.58 -12.06 -14.61
CA ALA A 773 -28.57 -11.55 -13.71
C ALA A 773 -27.71 -10.50 -14.43
N ALA A 774 -27.41 -9.39 -13.76
CA ALA A 774 -26.37 -8.48 -14.22
C ALA A 774 -25.01 -9.12 -13.91
N VAL A 775 -24.08 -9.05 -14.86
CA VAL A 775 -22.75 -9.64 -14.74
C VAL A 775 -21.72 -8.55 -14.89
N THR A 776 -20.75 -8.48 -13.98
CA THR A 776 -19.53 -7.69 -14.16
C THR A 776 -18.33 -8.61 -14.04
N THR A 777 -17.45 -8.62 -15.03
CA THR A 777 -16.25 -9.48 -15.06
C THR A 777 -15.00 -8.64 -15.28
N LEU A 778 -13.97 -8.90 -14.48
CA LEU A 778 -12.57 -8.55 -14.79
C LEU A 778 -11.87 -9.83 -15.26
N ALA A 779 -11.22 -9.78 -16.41
CA ALA A 779 -10.38 -10.87 -16.92
C ALA A 779 -9.29 -10.30 -17.82
N ALA A 780 -8.06 -10.75 -17.63
CA ALA A 780 -6.90 -10.34 -18.42
C ALA A 780 -5.80 -11.43 -18.36
N ASP A 781 -4.72 -11.23 -19.11
CA ASP A 781 -3.51 -12.03 -18.96
C ASP A 781 -2.89 -11.79 -17.57
N GLN A 782 -2.28 -12.81 -16.96
CA GLN A 782 -1.79 -12.77 -15.56
C GLN A 782 -0.80 -11.63 -15.30
N ASP A 783 0.04 -11.29 -16.28
CA ASP A 783 1.05 -10.23 -16.17
C ASP A 783 0.56 -8.86 -16.67
N ALA A 784 -0.74 -8.72 -17.00
CA ALA A 784 -1.29 -7.44 -17.45
C ALA A 784 -1.26 -6.40 -16.33
N VAL A 785 -0.84 -5.17 -16.64
CA VAL A 785 -0.72 -4.05 -15.69
C VAL A 785 -1.43 -2.82 -16.27
N ASN A 786 -2.21 -2.13 -15.45
CA ASN A 786 -2.76 -0.82 -15.81
C ASN A 786 -1.70 0.29 -15.62
N THR A 787 -1.56 1.16 -16.62
CA THR A 787 -0.61 2.27 -16.68
C THR A 787 -1.34 3.59 -16.99
N GLY A 788 -0.62 4.71 -16.99
CA GLY A 788 -1.21 6.00 -17.36
C GLY A 788 -1.70 6.09 -18.82
N THR A 789 -1.34 5.13 -19.68
CA THR A 789 -1.70 5.11 -21.10
C THR A 789 -2.46 3.87 -21.57
N ASP A 790 -2.47 2.81 -20.77
CA ASP A 790 -3.11 1.53 -21.12
C ASP A 790 -3.79 0.92 -19.89
N ALA A 791 -4.97 0.35 -20.07
CA ALA A 791 -5.77 -0.21 -18.98
C ALA A 791 -6.36 -1.58 -19.37
N PRO A 792 -5.50 -2.59 -19.62
CA PRO A 792 -5.94 -3.91 -20.07
C PRO A 792 -6.84 -4.63 -19.05
N VAL A 793 -6.72 -4.28 -17.77
CA VAL A 793 -7.60 -4.77 -16.70
C VAL A 793 -8.71 -3.74 -16.48
N THR A 794 -9.85 -3.94 -17.14
CA THR A 794 -11.03 -3.04 -17.07
C THR A 794 -12.31 -3.89 -16.94
N PRO A 795 -13.28 -3.49 -16.09
CA PRO A 795 -14.50 -4.28 -15.90
C PRO A 795 -15.38 -4.29 -17.15
N VAL A 796 -15.89 -5.48 -17.50
CA VAL A 796 -16.84 -5.69 -18.60
C VAL A 796 -18.20 -6.09 -18.04
N THR A 797 -19.24 -5.32 -18.38
CA THR A 797 -20.61 -5.61 -17.95
C THR A 797 -21.39 -6.38 -19.02
N SER A 798 -22.18 -7.37 -18.62
CA SER A 798 -23.09 -8.11 -19.49
C SER A 798 -24.36 -8.57 -18.75
N THR A 799 -25.23 -9.33 -19.41
CA THR A 799 -26.44 -9.89 -18.80
C THR A 799 -26.52 -11.40 -19.07
N PHE A 800 -26.64 -12.18 -18.01
CA PHE A 800 -26.89 -13.61 -18.11
C PHE A 800 -28.39 -13.89 -18.03
N SER A 801 -28.97 -14.61 -19.00
CA SER A 801 -30.42 -14.87 -19.10
C SER A 801 -30.85 -16.29 -18.70
N GLY A 802 -29.96 -17.05 -18.04
CA GLY A 802 -30.20 -18.41 -17.58
C GLY A 802 -30.24 -18.56 -16.06
N ALA A 803 -30.39 -17.46 -15.31
CA ALA A 803 -30.43 -17.52 -13.85
C ALA A 803 -31.69 -18.27 -13.40
N ALA A 804 -31.54 -19.20 -12.46
CA ALA A 804 -32.61 -19.98 -11.87
C ALA A 804 -32.16 -20.42 -10.46
N SER A 805 -32.98 -21.18 -9.74
CA SER A 805 -32.56 -21.77 -8.46
C SER A 805 -31.35 -22.68 -8.63
N GLU A 806 -31.22 -23.34 -9.78
CA GLU A 806 -30.05 -24.10 -10.19
C GLU A 806 -29.72 -23.74 -11.64
N PHE A 807 -28.46 -23.45 -11.93
CA PHE A 807 -28.00 -23.13 -13.28
C PHE A 807 -26.52 -23.47 -13.46
N THR A 808 -26.05 -23.44 -14.71
CA THR A 808 -24.61 -23.55 -15.00
C THR A 808 -24.09 -22.21 -15.52
N TYR A 809 -22.92 -21.80 -15.04
CA TYR A 809 -22.19 -20.64 -15.53
C TYR A 809 -20.72 -21.00 -15.75
N THR A 810 -20.12 -20.51 -16.84
CA THR A 810 -18.69 -20.69 -17.11
C THR A 810 -17.95 -19.42 -16.73
N PHE A 811 -17.19 -19.48 -15.63
CA PHE A 811 -16.34 -18.38 -15.21
C PHE A 811 -15.06 -18.39 -16.05
N PRO A 812 -14.68 -17.28 -16.73
CA PRO A 812 -13.48 -17.24 -17.55
C PRO A 812 -12.21 -17.59 -16.77
N ALA A 813 -11.16 -18.03 -17.47
CA ALA A 813 -9.81 -18.14 -16.91
C ALA A 813 -9.35 -16.77 -16.39
N ASN A 814 -8.50 -16.76 -15.36
CA ASN A 814 -7.91 -15.57 -14.75
C ASN A 814 -8.95 -14.46 -14.57
N SER A 815 -10.04 -14.70 -13.84
CA SER A 815 -11.16 -13.77 -13.77
C SER A 815 -11.76 -13.58 -12.37
N VAL A 816 -12.33 -12.39 -12.16
CA VAL A 816 -13.26 -12.11 -11.06
C VAL A 816 -14.61 -11.77 -11.68
N THR A 817 -15.67 -12.43 -11.24
CA THR A 817 -17.02 -12.25 -11.77
C THR A 817 -18.03 -12.00 -10.66
N PHE A 818 -18.84 -10.97 -10.83
CA PHE A 818 -19.96 -10.61 -9.96
C PHE A 818 -21.28 -10.87 -10.71
N LEU A 819 -22.08 -11.80 -10.21
CA LEU A 819 -23.44 -12.06 -10.69
C LEU A 819 -24.43 -11.44 -9.69
N ARG A 820 -25.10 -10.36 -10.08
CA ARG A 820 -26.19 -9.75 -9.28
C ARG A 820 -27.53 -10.31 -9.73
N ILE A 821 -28.16 -11.07 -8.85
CA ILE A 821 -29.36 -11.85 -9.12
C ILE A 821 -30.49 -11.38 -8.21
N ARG A 822 -31.49 -10.72 -8.79
CA ARG A 822 -32.66 -10.26 -8.04
C ARG A 822 -33.51 -11.43 -7.55
N GLN A 823 -33.86 -11.43 -6.28
CA GLN A 823 -34.82 -12.38 -5.71
C GLN A 823 -36.27 -12.00 -6.02
N ARG A 824 -37.17 -12.99 -6.04
CA ARG A 824 -38.59 -12.87 -6.41
C ARG A 824 -39.54 -13.14 -5.25
#